data_AF-A0A0D6TG58-F1
#
_entry.id   AF-A0A0D6TG58-F1
#
_cell.length_a   1.000
_cell.length_b   1.000
_cell.length_c   1.000
_cell.angle_alpha   90.00
_cell.angle_beta   90.00
_cell.angle_gamma   90.00
#
_symmetry.space_group_name_H-M   'P 1'
#
loop_
_entity.id
_entity.type
_entity.pdbx_description
1 polymer ?
#
loop_
_entity_poly.entity_id
_entity_poly.type
_entity_poly.pdbx_seq_one_letter_code
_entity_poly.pdbx_strand_id
1 'polypeptide(L)'
;MPKKIAARLGVINGESASPFINAFKQAWSWQADRGGAQWDQLVAAGHMTPGGQLLSIPPGSGGFRTRLFHNMPAEAGGSGRHRLRWDGTCTIDLHGARNITRVSPNEIQFDFTANGASWIDLIVRTIDPAGGPIENIALVHRDDWADADQGKIFRRQYLTEVAPYHALRFDEWIGILTSENQGGLRITDWASRALPTDEIFHRFVPYEWMAALCREVDAAMWLCMPTAATDDHMRQCAALIRDLMPAPRQVYVEYSTKTWDFSGTPQAHYCAARGREAFGTSTGSEFRNWYGMRSVQMAQIWRRVWGGDERLHTVVQHQADWVGGEADILLAPLWRDRSGTRGLPVYVAPHSVIDMLTVHAQIDGGMAYGGRAAQLEGWRTTLLQGAAFDRIRDQLLTGNAWGADRTVRSLVPKWRHYRSEASKYGMELGAYEVGNHMNGVGGSTALRSFIHAFSVSPQMGEVYAATFAALDAAGFDGPLAMSVECRMPDQNICHGLQRWLGDRNPAWAAVRALIEDAPVTTPEPAPVPVPEPDPVPTPMPDREPIPTPAPVPEPTPNPVPVPIDPTPEEPDMSARQKLTELLSVLQSTTADLQTYLAADPVVTPPDVVPPVVLPVSPPVTAPAGPIWDQHKQPVLSIPAEITVPAGAADIYIPVSVDQCDRNSFMAYVDRLVNLTGGSINVGSAASQRAKFAGMDVVYHWSPGDDVLHWIKITPRDRHADGQAFQVSIRVKGLGDKQKGRTVKVRFSAAVPTQVITQPFHRPLRRLDLTRAARKNTFDPATLTHNPTGDGGDWMSALSHGRSQDGNQETGLYADASIAGADNPISYDAAEKAIRLHSVGYASRVEWDKRNWSYQAAVLQGLHRDDVCGVEGVWRIEAKIPVRRYSWPAFWLVNRSKASAGFYYSQWPGEIDILEKFNHAWGAADTPYTSSFAQHFGPINEWQNKKGAFGNDFDVDQYGSPRTPLDEVYTSWAVHVAYDPVDTTKSEVTFFVNDREVGCQILHARHQDLARKVEFYPIFNVAVKTPSGYTPERYNTDDGRGRTGDMLVRDVAYYPTGAQFT
;
A
#
# COMPACT_ATOMS: atom_id res chain seq x y z
N MET A 1 24.07 -18.96 13.70
CA MET A 1 22.87 -18.98 12.84
C MET A 1 23.31 -19.34 11.43
N PRO A 2 22.46 -19.96 10.58
CA PRO A 2 22.77 -20.15 9.16
C PRO A 2 23.11 -18.80 8.49
N LYS A 3 24.10 -18.80 7.58
CA LYS A 3 24.50 -17.60 6.85
C LYS A 3 23.42 -17.24 5.83
N LYS A 4 22.84 -16.04 5.95
CA LYS A 4 21.85 -15.50 5.00
C LYS A 4 22.54 -15.02 3.71
N ILE A 5 23.00 -15.94 2.86
CA ILE A 5 23.67 -15.56 1.59
C ILE A 5 22.61 -15.15 0.58
N ALA A 6 22.79 -13.97 -0.03
CA ALA A 6 21.90 -13.40 -1.02
C ALA A 6 22.56 -13.33 -2.40
N ALA A 7 21.75 -13.44 -3.46
CA ALA A 7 22.19 -13.23 -4.84
C ALA A 7 21.86 -11.81 -5.27
N ARG A 8 22.86 -11.00 -5.63
CA ARG A 8 22.64 -9.75 -6.35
C ARG A 8 22.50 -10.08 -7.82
N LEU A 9 21.33 -9.78 -8.40
CA LEU A 9 21.00 -10.21 -9.76
C LEU A 9 21.55 -9.24 -10.82
N GLY A 10 22.25 -9.77 -11.81
CA GLY A 10 22.92 -9.00 -12.88
C GLY A 10 21.96 -8.33 -13.89
N VAL A 11 22.50 -7.43 -14.72
CA VAL A 11 21.79 -6.73 -15.81
C VAL A 11 21.18 -7.75 -16.78
N ILE A 12 20.06 -7.42 -17.38
CA ILE A 12 19.31 -8.37 -18.22
C ILE A 12 19.71 -8.27 -19.69
N ASN A 13 20.08 -7.09 -20.16
CA ASN A 13 20.38 -6.87 -21.57
C ASN A 13 21.73 -7.49 -21.95
N GLY A 14 21.69 -8.56 -22.74
CA GLY A 14 22.89 -9.15 -23.32
C GLY A 14 23.76 -9.95 -22.35
N GLU A 15 23.23 -10.28 -21.16
CA GLU A 15 23.95 -11.10 -20.18
C GLU A 15 23.68 -12.61 -20.36
N SER A 16 24.62 -13.41 -19.87
CA SER A 16 24.60 -14.88 -19.93
C SER A 16 23.71 -15.54 -18.88
N ALA A 17 23.09 -14.77 -17.99
CA ALA A 17 22.15 -15.28 -17.00
C ALA A 17 20.82 -15.74 -17.63
N SER A 18 20.36 -15.02 -18.67
CA SER A 18 19.14 -15.31 -19.45
C SER A 18 17.96 -15.86 -18.63
N PRO A 19 17.40 -15.11 -17.65
CA PRO A 19 16.35 -15.61 -16.74
C PRO A 19 15.01 -15.99 -17.37
N PHE A 20 14.60 -15.34 -18.47
CA PHE A 20 13.23 -15.44 -18.99
C PHE A 20 13.09 -16.48 -20.10
N ILE A 21 11.98 -17.20 -20.11
CA ILE A 21 11.61 -18.13 -21.20
C ILE A 21 11.44 -17.36 -22.51
N ASN A 22 10.79 -16.19 -22.43
CA ASN A 22 10.73 -15.25 -23.54
C ASN A 22 12.02 -14.40 -23.56
N ALA A 23 13.00 -14.84 -24.34
CA ALA A 23 14.27 -14.13 -24.53
C ALA A 23 14.09 -12.73 -25.13
N PHE A 24 12.96 -12.47 -25.81
CA PHE A 24 12.66 -11.14 -26.38
C PHE A 24 12.54 -10.06 -25.30
N LYS A 25 12.13 -10.41 -24.08
CA LYS A 25 12.09 -9.47 -22.94
C LYS A 25 13.46 -8.84 -22.63
N GLN A 26 14.56 -9.46 -23.08
CA GLN A 26 15.95 -9.03 -22.85
C GLN A 26 16.62 -8.47 -24.10
N ALA A 27 15.85 -8.28 -25.17
CA ALA A 27 16.36 -7.68 -26.39
C ALA A 27 16.83 -6.24 -26.12
N TRP A 28 17.74 -5.73 -26.95
CA TRP A 28 18.14 -4.32 -26.88
C TRP A 28 16.94 -3.41 -27.20
N SER A 29 17.07 -2.10 -26.90
CA SER A 29 16.08 -1.11 -27.33
C SER A 29 15.73 -1.28 -28.79
N TRP A 30 14.44 -1.10 -29.08
CA TRP A 30 14.04 -0.65 -30.40
C TRP A 30 14.76 0.65 -30.78
N GLN A 31 15.31 0.63 -31.99
CA GLN A 31 15.80 1.80 -32.69
C GLN A 31 15.26 1.80 -34.13
N ALA A 32 15.26 2.96 -34.77
CA ALA A 32 15.02 3.03 -36.20
C ALA A 32 16.16 2.28 -36.94
N ASP A 33 15.81 1.47 -37.94
CA ASP A 33 16.79 0.71 -38.71
C ASP A 33 17.80 1.62 -39.43
N ARG A 34 17.33 2.79 -39.89
CA ARG A 34 18.12 3.88 -40.48
C ARG A 34 17.71 5.22 -39.87
N GLY A 35 18.61 6.20 -39.95
CA GLY A 35 18.34 7.56 -39.43
C GLY A 35 18.65 7.76 -37.94
N GLY A 36 18.95 6.68 -37.20
CA GLY A 36 19.53 6.75 -35.86
C GLY A 36 18.57 7.08 -34.71
N ALA A 37 17.26 7.18 -34.98
CA ALA A 37 16.28 7.47 -33.93
C ALA A 37 16.24 6.35 -32.87
N GLN A 38 16.33 6.72 -31.60
CA GLN A 38 16.37 5.82 -30.45
C GLN A 38 15.00 5.72 -29.76
N TRP A 39 14.86 4.79 -28.82
CA TRP A 39 13.62 4.51 -28.06
C TRP A 39 12.78 5.75 -27.73
N ASP A 40 13.34 6.74 -27.03
CA ASP A 40 12.58 7.91 -26.58
C ASP A 40 12.07 8.78 -27.73
N GLN A 41 12.85 8.89 -28.80
CA GLN A 41 12.47 9.65 -29.99
C GLN A 41 11.32 8.95 -30.73
N LEU A 42 11.33 7.62 -30.74
CA LEU A 42 10.29 6.79 -31.36
C LEU A 42 8.98 6.84 -30.56
N VAL A 43 9.06 6.84 -29.22
CA VAL A 43 7.91 7.04 -28.33
C VAL A 43 7.36 8.46 -28.49
N ALA A 44 8.21 9.48 -28.43
CA ALA A 44 7.79 10.88 -28.56
C ALA A 44 7.16 11.19 -29.93
N ALA A 45 7.61 10.51 -30.99
CA ALA A 45 7.04 10.62 -32.32
C ALA A 45 5.74 9.82 -32.53
N GLY A 46 5.29 9.05 -31.52
CA GLY A 46 4.05 8.27 -31.58
C GLY A 46 4.11 7.01 -32.45
N HIS A 47 5.30 6.52 -32.77
CA HIS A 47 5.48 5.30 -33.57
C HIS A 47 5.54 4.03 -32.71
N MET A 48 5.73 4.19 -31.40
CA MET A 48 5.88 3.12 -30.42
C MET A 48 5.33 3.58 -29.07
N THR A 49 4.78 2.66 -28.28
CA THR A 49 4.38 2.96 -26.90
C THR A 49 5.60 3.01 -25.96
N PRO A 50 5.48 3.57 -24.75
CA PRO A 50 6.54 3.49 -23.74
C PRO A 50 6.93 2.06 -23.35
N GLY A 51 6.02 1.08 -23.51
CA GLY A 51 6.25 -0.34 -23.24
C GLY A 51 6.87 -1.13 -24.40
N GLY A 52 7.04 -0.51 -25.57
CA GLY A 52 7.71 -1.14 -26.73
C GLY A 52 6.79 -1.80 -27.75
N GLN A 53 5.46 -1.64 -27.65
CA GLN A 53 4.53 -2.03 -28.72
C GLN A 53 4.70 -1.11 -29.93
N LEU A 54 4.82 -1.68 -31.13
CA LEU A 54 5.08 -0.91 -32.34
C LEU A 54 3.76 -0.54 -33.03
N LEU A 55 3.56 0.76 -33.31
CA LEU A 55 2.31 1.30 -33.84
C LEU A 55 2.38 1.58 -35.35
N SER A 56 3.53 2.09 -35.83
CA SER A 56 3.73 2.41 -37.25
C SER A 56 5.21 2.56 -37.57
N ILE A 57 5.61 2.33 -38.82
CA ILE A 57 7.00 2.49 -39.24
C ILE A 57 7.38 3.99 -39.28
N PRO A 58 8.46 4.42 -38.61
CA PRO A 58 8.92 5.80 -38.68
C PRO A 58 9.29 6.17 -40.13
N PRO A 59 8.80 7.30 -40.67
CA PRO A 59 9.07 7.69 -42.05
C PRO A 59 10.57 7.70 -42.39
N GLY A 60 10.94 7.09 -43.52
CA GLY A 60 12.34 7.06 -43.99
C GLY A 60 13.30 6.16 -43.19
N SER A 61 12.86 5.54 -42.08
CA SER A 61 13.71 4.66 -41.26
C SER A 61 14.01 3.31 -41.91
N GLY A 62 13.09 2.80 -42.74
CA GLY A 62 13.16 1.43 -43.25
C GLY A 62 12.76 0.34 -42.24
N GLY A 63 12.32 0.69 -41.04
CA GLY A 63 11.83 -0.27 -40.05
C GLY A 63 12.27 0.03 -38.62
N PHE A 64 11.84 -0.84 -37.70
CA PHE A 64 12.39 -0.94 -36.35
C PHE A 64 13.39 -2.07 -36.27
N ARG A 65 14.56 -1.85 -35.65
CA ARG A 65 15.59 -2.86 -35.41
C ARG A 65 15.79 -3.07 -33.92
N THR A 66 15.94 -4.33 -33.52
CA THR A 66 16.48 -4.71 -32.20
C THR A 66 17.47 -5.87 -32.32
N ARG A 67 18.43 -5.93 -31.40
CA ARG A 67 19.42 -7.01 -31.25
C ARG A 67 18.88 -8.02 -30.24
N LEU A 68 18.69 -9.27 -30.67
CA LEU A 68 18.18 -10.35 -29.82
C LEU A 68 19.29 -11.06 -29.06
N PHE A 69 20.35 -11.44 -29.77
CA PHE A 69 21.52 -12.12 -29.19
C PHE A 69 22.81 -11.45 -29.68
N HIS A 70 23.83 -11.39 -28.82
CA HIS A 70 25.17 -10.92 -29.19
C HIS A 70 26.26 -11.63 -28.38
N ASN A 71 27.34 -12.04 -29.04
CA ASN A 71 28.58 -12.55 -28.43
C ASN A 71 28.40 -13.62 -27.33
N MET A 72 27.31 -14.39 -27.37
CA MET A 72 27.07 -15.45 -26.39
C MET A 72 28.11 -16.58 -26.57
N PRO A 73 28.82 -17.00 -25.51
CA PRO A 73 29.70 -18.17 -25.53
C PRO A 73 28.92 -19.43 -25.90
N ALA A 74 29.62 -20.43 -26.46
CA ALA A 74 28.99 -21.71 -26.82
C ALA A 74 28.42 -22.43 -25.59
N GLU A 75 29.03 -22.21 -24.43
CA GLU A 75 28.72 -22.80 -23.14
C GLU A 75 27.52 -22.15 -22.44
N ALA A 76 27.12 -20.94 -22.83
CA ALA A 76 26.06 -20.18 -22.16
C ALA A 76 24.64 -20.73 -22.38
N GLY A 77 24.51 -21.84 -23.11
CA GLY A 77 23.23 -22.35 -23.56
C GLY A 77 22.58 -21.44 -24.61
N GLY A 78 21.49 -21.91 -25.21
CA GLY A 78 20.73 -21.12 -26.20
C GLY A 78 21.17 -21.32 -27.65
N SER A 79 22.17 -22.16 -27.96
CA SER A 79 22.30 -22.68 -29.33
C SER A 79 21.16 -23.63 -29.64
N GLY A 80 20.52 -23.48 -30.80
CA GLY A 80 19.46 -24.37 -31.23
C GLY A 80 18.34 -23.67 -31.98
N ARG A 81 17.22 -24.39 -32.09
CA ARG A 81 16.00 -23.95 -32.77
C ARG A 81 15.23 -22.99 -31.87
N HIS A 82 14.82 -21.85 -32.42
CA HIS A 82 13.98 -20.86 -31.77
C HIS A 82 12.65 -20.71 -32.50
N ARG A 83 11.62 -20.34 -31.74
CA ARG A 83 10.29 -19.97 -32.23
C ARG A 83 10.02 -18.51 -31.87
N LEU A 84 9.78 -17.69 -32.88
CA LEU A 84 9.39 -16.29 -32.78
C LEU A 84 7.89 -16.18 -33.13
N ARG A 85 7.09 -15.66 -32.20
CA ARG A 85 5.66 -15.35 -32.38
C ARG A 85 5.37 -13.90 -32.02
N TRP A 86 4.33 -13.32 -32.60
CA TRP A 86 3.88 -11.95 -32.31
C TRP A 86 2.43 -11.75 -32.77
N ASP A 87 1.75 -10.76 -32.21
CA ASP A 87 0.45 -10.30 -32.67
C ASP A 87 0.58 -9.09 -33.62
N GLY A 88 -0.46 -8.85 -34.42
CA GLY A 88 -0.49 -7.81 -35.45
C GLY A 88 0.13 -8.23 -36.78
N THR A 89 -0.06 -7.40 -37.80
CA THR A 89 0.33 -7.74 -39.18
C THR A 89 1.58 -6.99 -39.60
N CYS A 90 2.71 -7.70 -39.72
CA CYS A 90 3.99 -7.13 -40.13
C CYS A 90 4.84 -8.08 -40.99
N THR A 91 5.86 -7.50 -41.61
CA THR A 91 6.97 -8.26 -42.19
C THR A 91 8.21 -8.12 -41.30
N ILE A 92 8.88 -9.25 -41.06
CA ILE A 92 10.05 -9.35 -40.18
C ILE A 92 11.21 -9.93 -40.97
N ASP A 93 12.34 -9.24 -40.96
CA ASP A 93 13.63 -9.75 -41.40
C ASP A 93 14.45 -10.20 -40.20
N LEU A 94 15.11 -11.35 -40.32
CA LEU A 94 16.06 -11.86 -39.33
C LEU A 94 17.46 -11.93 -39.96
N HIS A 95 18.38 -11.13 -39.44
CA HIS A 95 19.78 -11.17 -39.85
C HIS A 95 20.60 -12.01 -38.87
N GLY A 96 21.52 -12.82 -39.38
CA GLY A 96 22.37 -13.71 -38.58
C GLY A 96 21.74 -15.07 -38.23
N ALA A 97 20.42 -15.21 -38.38
CA ALA A 97 19.70 -16.47 -38.24
C ALA A 97 19.93 -17.43 -39.42
N ARG A 98 19.81 -18.75 -39.18
CA ARG A 98 19.91 -19.81 -40.20
C ARG A 98 18.63 -20.66 -40.24
N ASN A 99 18.45 -21.44 -41.30
CA ASN A 99 17.33 -22.39 -41.45
C ASN A 99 15.95 -21.77 -41.14
N ILE A 100 15.76 -20.53 -41.60
CA ILE A 100 14.57 -19.73 -41.33
C ILE A 100 13.36 -20.36 -42.04
N THR A 101 12.33 -20.68 -41.27
CA THR A 101 11.07 -21.26 -41.73
C THR A 101 9.93 -20.39 -41.26
N ARG A 102 9.11 -19.84 -42.18
CA ARG A 102 7.88 -19.15 -41.81
C ARG A 102 6.76 -20.17 -41.69
N VAL A 103 6.33 -20.45 -40.47
CA VAL A 103 5.37 -21.51 -40.14
C VAL A 103 3.93 -21.01 -40.34
N SER A 104 3.69 -19.74 -40.02
CA SER A 104 2.42 -19.05 -40.23
C SER A 104 2.66 -17.55 -40.49
N PRO A 105 1.63 -16.74 -40.79
CA PRO A 105 1.78 -15.29 -40.91
C PRO A 105 2.42 -14.63 -39.67
N ASN A 106 2.28 -15.22 -38.48
CA ASN A 106 2.71 -14.67 -37.20
C ASN A 106 3.69 -15.59 -36.45
N GLU A 107 4.30 -16.56 -37.14
CA GLU A 107 5.29 -17.47 -36.56
C GLU A 107 6.47 -17.70 -37.51
N ILE A 108 7.68 -17.43 -37.02
CA ILE A 108 8.93 -17.79 -37.68
C ILE A 108 9.71 -18.71 -36.76
N GLN A 109 10.32 -19.75 -37.32
CA GLN A 109 11.30 -20.56 -36.63
C GLN A 109 12.65 -20.47 -37.31
N PHE A 110 13.72 -20.46 -36.54
CA PHE A 110 15.08 -20.34 -37.06
C PHE A 110 16.10 -20.96 -36.11
N ASP A 111 17.32 -21.18 -36.60
CA ASP A 111 18.42 -21.72 -35.82
C ASP A 111 19.41 -20.60 -35.45
N PHE A 112 19.86 -20.63 -34.20
CA PHE A 112 20.94 -19.80 -33.66
C PHE A 112 22.09 -20.70 -33.17
N THR A 113 23.33 -20.24 -33.34
CA THR A 113 24.51 -20.94 -32.82
C THR A 113 25.38 -19.93 -32.09
N ALA A 114 25.45 -20.07 -30.77
CA ALA A 114 26.34 -19.30 -29.91
C ALA A 114 27.79 -19.77 -30.11
N ASN A 115 28.70 -18.82 -30.41
CA ASN A 115 30.12 -19.10 -30.61
C ASN A 115 31.05 -17.97 -30.14
N GLY A 116 30.52 -17.05 -29.31
CA GLY A 116 31.22 -15.86 -28.83
C GLY A 116 31.28 -14.69 -29.82
N ALA A 117 30.90 -14.88 -31.08
CA ALA A 117 30.90 -13.83 -32.12
C ALA A 117 29.57 -13.69 -32.89
N SER A 118 28.68 -14.65 -32.74
CA SER A 118 27.36 -14.72 -33.38
C SER A 118 26.40 -13.64 -32.85
N TRP A 119 25.48 -13.20 -33.69
CA TRP A 119 24.43 -12.25 -33.34
C TRP A 119 23.16 -12.46 -34.14
N ILE A 120 22.04 -11.95 -33.63
CA ILE A 120 20.76 -11.86 -34.37
C ILE A 120 20.17 -10.46 -34.25
N ASP A 121 19.91 -9.82 -35.39
CA ASP A 121 19.04 -8.64 -35.46
C ASP A 121 17.67 -9.05 -35.98
N LEU A 122 16.62 -8.55 -35.32
CA LEU A 122 15.24 -8.60 -35.80
C LEU A 122 14.87 -7.21 -36.31
N ILE A 123 14.34 -7.16 -37.54
CA ILE A 123 13.90 -5.91 -38.16
C ILE A 123 12.45 -6.02 -38.61
N VAL A 124 11.57 -5.19 -38.04
CA VAL A 124 10.18 -5.05 -38.48
C VAL A 124 10.14 -4.04 -39.62
N ARG A 125 9.83 -4.50 -40.83
CA ARG A 125 9.91 -3.72 -42.08
C ARG A 125 8.62 -3.00 -42.43
N THR A 126 7.49 -3.64 -42.17
CA THR A 126 6.15 -3.09 -42.43
C THR A 126 5.26 -3.34 -41.23
N ILE A 127 4.30 -2.45 -40.99
CA ILE A 127 3.19 -2.66 -40.05
C ILE A 127 1.94 -2.28 -40.82
N ASP A 128 0.96 -3.19 -40.90
CA ASP A 128 -0.36 -2.90 -41.43
C ASP A 128 -1.27 -2.44 -40.26
N PRO A 129 -1.68 -1.16 -40.23
CA PRO A 129 -2.52 -0.64 -39.17
C PRO A 129 -3.86 -1.37 -39.00
N ALA A 130 -4.38 -2.01 -40.06
CA ALA A 130 -5.62 -2.78 -39.97
C ALA A 130 -5.47 -4.06 -39.14
N GLY A 131 -4.24 -4.57 -39.00
CA GLY A 131 -3.92 -5.72 -38.15
C GLY A 131 -3.67 -5.37 -36.68
N GLY A 132 -3.66 -4.09 -36.31
CA GLY A 132 -3.33 -3.63 -34.97
C GLY A 132 -1.82 -3.43 -34.71
N PRO A 133 -1.44 -3.08 -33.47
CA PRO A 133 -0.05 -2.91 -33.07
C PRO A 133 0.73 -4.24 -33.12
N ILE A 134 2.05 -4.15 -33.24
CA ILE A 134 2.93 -5.32 -33.06
C ILE A 134 3.26 -5.45 -31.58
N GLU A 135 2.73 -6.50 -30.97
CA GLU A 135 2.77 -6.77 -29.53
C GLU A 135 2.83 -8.28 -29.25
N ASN A 136 2.93 -8.66 -27.97
CA ASN A 136 3.07 -10.03 -27.48
C ASN A 136 4.20 -10.80 -28.17
N ILE A 137 5.34 -10.14 -28.38
CA ILE A 137 6.47 -10.73 -29.11
C ILE A 137 7.16 -11.76 -28.21
N ALA A 138 7.15 -13.02 -28.64
CA ALA A 138 7.69 -14.15 -27.92
C ALA A 138 8.80 -14.85 -28.70
N LEU A 139 10.03 -14.78 -28.21
CA LEU A 139 11.19 -15.52 -28.71
C LEU A 139 11.58 -16.62 -27.72
N VAL A 140 11.36 -17.88 -28.10
CA VAL A 140 11.49 -19.03 -27.18
C VAL A 140 12.39 -20.11 -27.78
N HIS A 141 13.37 -20.56 -27.00
CA HIS A 141 14.22 -21.71 -27.33
C HIS A 141 13.41 -23.01 -27.32
N ARG A 142 13.75 -23.99 -28.19
CA ARG A 142 12.99 -25.25 -28.34
C ARG A 142 12.74 -25.99 -27.03
N ASP A 143 13.74 -26.03 -26.15
CA ASP A 143 13.64 -26.74 -24.88
C ASP A 143 12.61 -26.13 -23.93
N ASP A 144 12.25 -24.86 -24.13
CA ASP A 144 11.33 -24.10 -23.28
C ASP A 144 9.92 -23.95 -23.92
N TRP A 145 9.64 -24.56 -25.09
CA TRP A 145 8.35 -24.40 -25.79
C TRP A 145 7.15 -24.85 -24.96
N ALA A 146 7.25 -26.00 -24.29
CA ALA A 146 6.15 -26.54 -23.48
C ALA A 146 5.84 -25.65 -22.27
N ASP A 147 6.87 -25.14 -21.60
CA ASP A 147 6.72 -24.23 -20.47
C ASP A 147 6.19 -22.86 -20.93
N ALA A 148 6.63 -22.38 -22.10
CA ALA A 148 6.11 -21.15 -22.72
C ALA A 148 4.62 -21.27 -23.08
N ASP A 149 4.19 -22.40 -23.64
CA ASP A 149 2.79 -22.66 -24.00
C ASP A 149 1.90 -22.78 -22.74
N GLN A 150 2.48 -22.97 -21.55
CA GLN A 150 1.80 -22.91 -20.25
C GLN A 150 1.88 -21.53 -19.57
N GLY A 151 2.48 -20.52 -20.22
CA GLY A 151 2.62 -19.17 -19.68
C GLY A 151 3.65 -19.04 -18.56
N LYS A 152 4.62 -19.95 -18.46
CA LYS A 152 5.72 -19.83 -17.48
C LYS A 152 6.64 -18.66 -17.83
N ILE A 153 7.15 -17.98 -16.79
CA ILE A 153 7.97 -16.76 -16.92
C ILE A 153 9.46 -17.08 -17.01
N PHE A 154 9.95 -17.89 -16.06
CA PHE A 154 11.38 -18.13 -15.84
C PHE A 154 11.83 -19.45 -16.41
N ARG A 155 13.06 -19.48 -16.95
CA ARG A 155 13.67 -20.73 -17.42
C ARG A 155 14.00 -21.62 -16.23
N ARG A 156 13.72 -22.91 -16.36
CA ARG A 156 13.96 -23.91 -15.30
C ARG A 156 15.42 -23.95 -14.84
N GLN A 157 16.35 -23.79 -15.77
CA GLN A 157 17.78 -23.71 -15.47
C GLN A 157 18.08 -22.52 -14.55
N TYR A 158 17.48 -21.34 -14.81
CA TYR A 158 17.71 -20.15 -13.99
C TYR A 158 17.14 -20.31 -12.58
N LEU A 159 15.93 -20.83 -12.46
CA LEU A 159 15.32 -21.15 -11.15
C LEU A 159 16.22 -22.07 -10.32
N THR A 160 16.81 -23.09 -10.94
CA THR A 160 17.73 -24.03 -10.28
C THR A 160 18.99 -23.33 -9.74
N GLU A 161 19.51 -22.35 -10.47
CA GLU A 161 20.71 -21.62 -10.03
C GLU A 161 20.46 -20.72 -8.83
N VAL A 162 19.31 -20.03 -8.80
CA VAL A 162 19.03 -19.01 -7.79
C VAL A 162 18.28 -19.53 -6.56
N ALA A 163 17.65 -20.70 -6.63
CA ALA A 163 16.91 -21.29 -5.50
C ALA A 163 17.70 -21.53 -4.20
N PRO A 164 19.01 -21.79 -4.25
CA PRO A 164 19.77 -21.97 -3.03
C PRO A 164 20.06 -20.69 -2.25
N TYR A 165 19.84 -19.50 -2.84
CA TYR A 165 20.06 -18.24 -2.14
C TYR A 165 18.88 -17.89 -1.22
N HIS A 166 19.19 -17.36 -0.04
CA HIS A 166 18.17 -17.00 0.97
C HIS A 166 17.41 -15.72 0.60
N ALA A 167 18.05 -14.81 -0.14
CA ALA A 167 17.45 -13.58 -0.60
C ALA A 167 17.94 -13.23 -2.00
N LEU A 168 17.12 -12.52 -2.78
CA LEU A 168 17.48 -12.00 -4.09
C LEU A 168 17.46 -10.47 -4.04
N ARG A 169 18.56 -9.83 -4.46
CA ARG A 169 18.74 -8.38 -4.45
C ARG A 169 18.59 -7.78 -5.85
N PHE A 170 17.72 -6.79 -5.98
CA PHE A 170 17.22 -6.24 -7.26
C PHE A 170 17.65 -4.79 -7.53
N ASP A 171 18.92 -4.42 -7.37
CA ASP A 171 19.39 -3.07 -7.70
C ASP A 171 19.61 -2.84 -9.20
N GLU A 172 20.15 -3.84 -9.90
CA GLU A 172 20.39 -3.75 -11.35
C GLU A 172 19.12 -4.02 -12.16
N TRP A 173 18.23 -4.90 -11.69
CA TRP A 173 16.94 -5.14 -12.34
C TRP A 173 16.00 -3.92 -12.28
N ILE A 174 16.23 -3.01 -11.32
CA ILE A 174 15.55 -1.69 -11.23
C ILE A 174 16.33 -0.61 -11.98
N GLY A 175 17.51 -0.95 -12.52
CA GLY A 175 18.31 -0.08 -13.37
C GLY A 175 18.92 1.13 -12.65
N ILE A 176 19.11 1.06 -11.32
CA ILE A 176 19.73 2.17 -10.55
C ILE A 176 21.16 2.43 -11.00
N LEU A 177 21.91 1.38 -11.34
CA LEU A 177 23.32 1.46 -11.76
C LEU A 177 23.51 1.67 -13.27
N THR A 178 22.52 2.30 -13.91
CA THR A 178 22.52 2.61 -15.34
C THR A 178 22.96 4.06 -15.57
N SER A 179 23.78 4.32 -16.59
CA SER A 179 24.17 5.70 -16.93
C SER A 179 22.96 6.55 -17.38
N GLU A 180 23.05 7.89 -17.32
CA GLU A 180 21.95 8.78 -17.75
C GLU A 180 21.52 8.53 -19.19
N ASN A 181 22.50 8.37 -20.10
CA ASN A 181 22.25 8.09 -21.52
C ASN A 181 21.54 6.74 -21.74
N GLN A 182 21.78 5.78 -20.85
CA GLN A 182 21.12 4.48 -20.84
C GLN A 182 19.87 4.47 -19.96
N GLY A 183 19.50 5.60 -19.35
CA GLY A 183 18.24 5.78 -18.65
C GLY A 183 18.24 5.65 -17.13
N GLY A 184 19.38 5.89 -16.49
CA GLY A 184 19.40 6.14 -15.04
C GLY A 184 18.45 7.28 -14.64
N LEU A 185 17.87 7.18 -13.44
CA LEU A 185 16.89 8.11 -12.86
C LEU A 185 15.52 8.22 -13.58
N ARG A 186 15.19 7.31 -14.50
CA ARG A 186 13.92 7.39 -15.25
C ARG A 186 12.68 7.06 -14.44
N ILE A 187 12.79 6.12 -13.51
CA ILE A 187 11.66 5.77 -12.65
C ILE A 187 11.54 6.85 -11.57
N THR A 188 10.50 7.66 -11.68
CA THR A 188 10.20 8.79 -10.79
C THR A 188 8.83 8.61 -10.15
N ASP A 189 7.76 8.59 -10.93
CA ASP A 189 6.39 8.35 -10.47
C ASP A 189 5.93 6.90 -10.71
N TRP A 190 4.74 6.54 -10.23
CA TRP A 190 4.23 5.17 -10.37
C TRP A 190 4.03 4.73 -11.82
N ALA A 191 3.64 5.65 -12.72
CA ALA A 191 3.37 5.33 -14.12
C ALA A 191 4.66 5.11 -14.93
N SER A 192 5.79 5.63 -14.46
CA SER A 192 7.10 5.47 -15.11
C SER A 192 7.79 4.11 -14.90
N ARG A 193 7.19 3.19 -14.13
CA ARG A 193 7.74 1.85 -13.87
C ARG A 193 7.55 0.91 -15.07
N ALA A 194 8.34 -0.17 -15.13
CA ALA A 194 8.07 -1.27 -16.05
C ALA A 194 6.82 -2.05 -15.62
N LEU A 195 6.07 -2.51 -16.62
CA LEU A 195 4.85 -3.33 -16.46
C LEU A 195 5.07 -4.74 -17.02
N PRO A 196 4.42 -5.78 -16.46
CA PRO A 196 4.45 -7.14 -17.00
C PRO A 196 4.10 -7.25 -18.49
N THR A 197 3.31 -6.29 -18.99
CA THR A 197 2.84 -6.18 -20.37
C THR A 197 3.83 -5.49 -21.31
N ASP A 198 4.94 -4.94 -20.81
CA ASP A 198 5.94 -4.29 -21.68
C ASP A 198 6.64 -5.33 -22.55
N GLU A 199 6.81 -5.05 -23.85
CA GLU A 199 7.41 -5.96 -24.82
C GLU A 199 8.88 -6.28 -24.52
N ILE A 200 9.61 -5.29 -24.04
CA ILE A 200 11.02 -5.39 -23.71
C ILE A 200 11.22 -4.74 -22.35
N PHE A 201 11.90 -5.45 -21.44
CA PHE A 201 12.40 -4.87 -20.19
C PHE A 201 13.70 -4.14 -20.47
N HIS A 202 13.62 -3.23 -21.43
CA HIS A 202 14.74 -2.55 -22.09
C HIS A 202 15.66 -1.88 -21.06
N ARG A 203 15.19 -1.64 -19.83
CA ARG A 203 15.99 -1.06 -18.73
C ARG A 203 15.62 -1.58 -17.33
N PHE A 204 14.39 -2.08 -17.13
CA PHE A 204 13.86 -2.39 -15.81
C PHE A 204 12.93 -3.61 -15.86
N VAL A 205 13.03 -4.50 -14.88
CA VAL A 205 12.06 -5.58 -14.68
C VAL A 205 10.88 -5.06 -13.87
N PRO A 206 9.65 -5.49 -14.16
CA PRO A 206 8.50 -5.17 -13.33
C PRO A 206 8.65 -5.74 -11.91
N TYR A 207 8.20 -4.99 -10.91
CA TYR A 207 8.17 -5.44 -9.52
C TYR A 207 7.42 -6.76 -9.35
N GLU A 208 6.37 -6.97 -10.15
CA GLU A 208 5.58 -8.18 -10.18
C GLU A 208 6.41 -9.42 -10.55
N TRP A 209 7.35 -9.27 -11.48
CA TRP A 209 8.22 -10.36 -11.91
C TRP A 209 9.35 -10.61 -10.91
N MET A 210 9.90 -9.56 -10.27
CA MET A 210 10.85 -9.73 -9.17
C MET A 210 10.23 -10.53 -8.02
N ALA A 211 9.01 -10.16 -7.59
CA ALA A 211 8.28 -10.88 -6.56
C ALA A 211 7.91 -12.31 -7.00
N ALA A 212 7.53 -12.51 -8.27
CA ALA A 212 7.28 -13.84 -8.82
C ALA A 212 8.53 -14.73 -8.73
N LEU A 213 9.72 -14.23 -9.08
CA LEU A 213 10.96 -14.98 -8.95
C LEU A 213 11.20 -15.41 -7.50
N CYS A 214 11.12 -14.48 -6.55
CA CYS A 214 11.28 -14.79 -5.13
C CYS A 214 10.31 -15.87 -4.65
N ARG A 215 9.06 -15.87 -5.10
CA ARG A 215 8.08 -16.90 -4.74
C ARG A 215 8.38 -18.26 -5.36
N GLU A 216 8.77 -18.30 -6.62
CA GLU A 216 9.09 -19.55 -7.34
C GLU A 216 10.28 -20.28 -6.71
N VAL A 217 11.21 -19.53 -6.10
CA VAL A 217 12.40 -20.10 -5.48
C VAL A 217 12.45 -20.00 -3.95
N ASP A 218 11.34 -19.57 -3.35
CA ASP A 218 11.19 -19.37 -1.90
C ASP A 218 12.27 -18.51 -1.23
N ALA A 219 12.68 -17.42 -1.89
CA ALA A 219 13.67 -16.48 -1.37
C ALA A 219 13.02 -15.21 -0.79
N ALA A 220 13.71 -14.59 0.18
CA ALA A 220 13.40 -13.22 0.60
C ALA A 220 13.68 -12.22 -0.54
N MET A 221 12.97 -11.10 -0.51
CA MET A 221 13.14 -10.03 -1.50
C MET A 221 14.00 -8.92 -0.92
N TRP A 222 15.11 -8.57 -1.56
CA TRP A 222 15.88 -7.36 -1.26
C TRP A 222 15.70 -6.35 -2.39
N LEU A 223 14.81 -5.40 -2.16
CA LEU A 223 14.37 -4.42 -3.14
C LEU A 223 15.07 -3.07 -2.94
N CYS A 224 15.71 -2.55 -3.98
CA CYS A 224 16.25 -1.19 -3.97
C CYS A 224 15.30 -0.24 -4.69
N MET A 225 14.80 0.80 -4.01
CA MET A 225 13.92 1.79 -4.62
C MET A 225 14.67 2.69 -5.61
N PRO A 226 14.06 3.09 -6.75
CA PRO A 226 14.69 4.01 -7.69
C PRO A 226 15.08 5.33 -7.01
N THR A 227 16.26 5.86 -7.34
CA THR A 227 16.81 7.05 -6.68
C THR A 227 15.92 8.28 -6.78
N ALA A 228 15.27 8.49 -7.92
CA ALA A 228 14.42 9.65 -8.17
C ALA A 228 12.93 9.38 -7.86
N ALA A 229 12.61 8.24 -7.21
CA ALA A 229 11.24 7.86 -6.91
C ALA A 229 10.56 8.88 -5.97
N THR A 230 9.33 9.23 -6.30
CA THR A 230 8.43 10.02 -5.45
C THR A 230 7.92 9.18 -4.28
N ASP A 231 7.42 9.86 -3.24
CA ASP A 231 6.82 9.20 -2.08
C ASP A 231 5.59 8.37 -2.47
N ASP A 232 4.85 8.82 -3.49
CA ASP A 232 3.72 8.07 -4.02
C ASP A 232 4.15 6.78 -4.72
N HIS A 233 5.20 6.83 -5.54
CA HIS A 233 5.79 5.63 -6.13
C HIS A 233 6.22 4.63 -5.04
N MET A 234 6.90 5.11 -3.99
CA MET A 234 7.32 4.27 -2.87
C MET A 234 6.13 3.63 -2.14
N ARG A 235 5.04 4.38 -1.95
CA ARG A 235 3.82 3.89 -1.28
C ARG A 235 3.10 2.82 -2.09
N GLN A 236 2.92 3.06 -3.39
CA GLN A 236 2.28 2.10 -4.29
C GLN A 236 3.14 0.83 -4.45
N CYS A 237 4.47 0.99 -4.50
CA CYS A 237 5.40 -0.14 -4.49
C CYS A 237 5.29 -0.95 -3.20
N ALA A 238 5.28 -0.28 -2.04
CA ALA A 238 5.12 -0.95 -0.75
C ALA A 238 3.83 -1.78 -0.68
N ALA A 239 2.71 -1.24 -1.19
CA ALA A 239 1.42 -1.94 -1.21
C ALA A 239 1.45 -3.15 -2.15
N LEU A 240 1.98 -2.96 -3.36
CA LEU A 240 2.13 -4.04 -4.33
C LEU A 240 2.99 -5.19 -3.78
N ILE A 241 4.16 -4.88 -3.21
CA ILE A 241 5.08 -5.90 -2.68
C ILE A 241 4.50 -6.59 -1.45
N ARG A 242 3.77 -5.89 -0.57
CA ARG A 242 3.08 -6.50 0.57
C ARG A 242 2.12 -7.61 0.11
N ASP A 243 1.37 -7.34 -0.96
CA ASP A 243 0.35 -8.26 -1.47
C ASP A 243 0.99 -9.41 -2.29
N LEU A 244 2.09 -9.13 -2.99
CA LEU A 244 2.80 -10.13 -3.80
C LEU A 244 3.77 -11.01 -3.02
N MET A 245 4.25 -10.56 -1.86
CA MET A 245 5.15 -11.30 -0.98
C MET A 245 4.43 -11.60 0.33
N PRO A 246 3.57 -12.63 0.41
CA PRO A 246 2.91 -13.00 1.66
C PRO A 246 3.88 -13.63 2.66
N ALA A 247 3.47 -13.67 3.94
CA ALA A 247 4.19 -14.37 5.00
C ALA A 247 4.48 -15.84 4.64
N PRO A 248 5.62 -16.40 5.11
CA PRO A 248 6.62 -15.82 6.02
C PRO A 248 7.76 -15.05 5.32
N ARG A 249 7.65 -14.77 4.02
CA ARG A 249 8.76 -14.20 3.24
C ARG A 249 9.15 -12.81 3.71
N GLN A 250 10.44 -12.63 3.93
CA GLN A 250 11.05 -11.37 4.37
C GLN A 250 11.24 -10.41 3.19
N VAL A 251 11.13 -9.12 3.46
CA VAL A 251 11.35 -8.05 2.49
C VAL A 251 12.32 -7.02 3.06
N TYR A 252 13.50 -6.93 2.46
CA TYR A 252 14.52 -5.92 2.72
C TYR A 252 14.32 -4.76 1.73
N VAL A 253 14.01 -3.57 2.21
CA VAL A 253 13.83 -2.37 1.35
C VAL A 253 14.94 -1.36 1.58
N GLU A 254 15.63 -0.99 0.50
CA GLU A 254 16.75 -0.05 0.49
C GLU A 254 16.41 1.15 -0.40
N TYR A 255 16.71 2.38 0.04
CA TYR A 255 16.58 3.54 -0.85
C TYR A 255 17.81 3.59 -1.76
N SER A 256 17.65 3.49 -3.09
CA SER A 256 18.76 3.55 -4.05
C SER A 256 19.85 2.49 -3.79
N THR A 257 21.01 2.62 -4.46
CA THR A 257 22.28 1.99 -4.09
C THR A 257 23.46 2.88 -4.51
N LYS A 258 24.70 2.58 -4.09
CA LYS A 258 25.97 3.31 -4.29
C LYS A 258 25.85 4.84 -4.49
N THR A 259 25.22 5.55 -3.55
CA THR A 259 24.98 7.01 -3.64
C THR A 259 26.22 7.86 -3.38
N TRP A 260 27.38 7.23 -3.24
CA TRP A 260 28.72 7.84 -3.16
C TRP A 260 29.55 7.65 -4.44
N ASP A 261 29.06 6.86 -5.41
CA ASP A 261 29.82 6.56 -6.63
C ASP A 261 29.59 7.63 -7.71
N PHE A 262 30.54 8.56 -7.81
CA PHE A 262 30.52 9.64 -8.80
C PHE A 262 31.17 9.27 -10.14
N SER A 263 31.59 8.01 -10.34
CA SER A 263 32.45 7.58 -11.46
C SER A 263 31.74 7.35 -12.81
N GLY A 264 30.42 7.52 -12.88
CA GLY A 264 29.67 7.38 -14.15
C GLY A 264 28.18 7.08 -14.02
N THR A 265 27.67 6.92 -12.80
CA THR A 265 26.26 6.64 -12.53
C THR A 265 25.57 7.86 -11.86
N PRO A 266 24.32 8.18 -12.19
CA PRO A 266 23.72 9.47 -11.84
C PRO A 266 23.22 9.62 -10.40
N GLN A 267 23.04 8.53 -9.67
CA GLN A 267 22.43 8.53 -8.34
C GLN A 267 23.24 9.31 -7.29
N ALA A 268 24.58 9.24 -7.32
CA ALA A 268 25.42 10.01 -6.41
C ALA A 268 25.33 11.52 -6.71
N HIS A 269 25.38 11.88 -8.00
CA HIS A 269 25.20 13.26 -8.46
C HIS A 269 23.82 13.81 -8.10
N TYR A 270 22.78 13.00 -8.24
CA TYR A 270 21.41 13.34 -7.84
C TYR A 270 21.32 13.62 -6.33
N CYS A 271 21.79 12.70 -5.49
CA CYS A 271 21.78 12.89 -4.04
C CYS A 271 22.58 14.11 -3.62
N ALA A 272 23.72 14.38 -4.25
CA ALA A 272 24.52 15.56 -3.98
C ALA A 272 23.79 16.85 -4.39
N ALA A 273 23.20 16.90 -5.59
CA ALA A 273 22.45 18.06 -6.06
C ALA A 273 21.25 18.36 -5.16
N ARG A 274 20.46 17.35 -4.81
CA ARG A 274 19.32 17.47 -3.92
C ARG A 274 19.73 17.85 -2.50
N GLY A 275 20.81 17.28 -1.98
CA GLY A 275 21.36 17.65 -0.67
C GLY A 275 21.81 19.10 -0.62
N ARG A 276 22.48 19.61 -1.66
CA ARG A 276 22.89 21.02 -1.75
C ARG A 276 21.67 21.95 -1.76
N GLU A 277 20.66 21.61 -2.55
CA GLU A 277 19.40 22.36 -2.63
C GLU A 277 18.69 22.40 -1.27
N ALA A 278 18.50 21.23 -0.66
CA ALA A 278 17.84 21.03 0.62
C ALA A 278 18.50 21.79 1.77
N PHE A 279 19.80 21.56 1.97
CA PHE A 279 20.52 22.06 3.15
C PHE A 279 21.17 23.43 2.91
N GLY A 280 21.26 23.88 1.65
CA GLY A 280 21.95 25.08 1.16
C GLY A 280 23.36 25.20 1.70
N THR A 281 24.10 24.10 1.59
CA THR A 281 25.52 24.00 1.89
C THR A 281 26.19 23.12 0.84
N SER A 282 27.52 23.12 0.79
CA SER A 282 28.32 22.28 -0.12
C SER A 282 29.57 21.79 0.60
N THR A 283 29.35 21.12 1.73
CA THR A 283 30.42 20.61 2.63
C THR A 283 31.06 19.32 2.13
N GLY A 284 30.48 18.64 1.14
CA GLY A 284 30.90 17.33 0.67
C GLY A 284 30.26 16.16 1.43
N SER A 285 29.34 16.44 2.37
CA SER A 285 28.56 15.43 3.12
C SER A 285 27.07 15.47 2.79
N GLU A 286 26.63 16.39 1.93
CA GLU A 286 25.22 16.63 1.64
C GLU A 286 24.53 15.44 0.97
N PHE A 287 25.25 14.66 0.14
CA PHE A 287 24.70 13.50 -0.53
C PHE A 287 24.35 12.37 0.46
N ARG A 288 25.17 12.18 1.50
CA ARG A 288 24.91 11.22 2.58
C ARG A 288 23.76 11.66 3.47
N ASN A 289 23.69 12.95 3.79
CA ASN A 289 22.59 13.50 4.59
C ASN A 289 21.26 13.43 3.82
N TRP A 290 21.27 13.71 2.52
CA TRP A 290 20.11 13.53 1.66
C TRP A 290 19.71 12.05 1.58
N TYR A 291 20.69 11.16 1.41
CA TYR A 291 20.47 9.72 1.41
C TYR A 291 19.83 9.23 2.72
N GLY A 292 20.36 9.65 3.87
CA GLY A 292 19.79 9.34 5.19
C GLY A 292 18.36 9.84 5.32
N MET A 293 18.09 11.10 4.97
CA MET A 293 16.74 11.68 4.99
C MET A 293 15.75 10.93 4.08
N ARG A 294 16.13 10.64 2.82
CA ARG A 294 15.26 9.90 1.89
C ARG A 294 15.04 8.46 2.33
N SER A 295 16.04 7.82 2.94
CA SER A 295 15.88 6.48 3.52
C SER A 295 14.87 6.47 4.66
N VAL A 296 14.85 7.52 5.49
CA VAL A 296 13.82 7.69 6.54
C VAL A 296 12.43 7.86 5.95
N GLN A 297 12.28 8.72 4.94
CA GLN A 297 10.99 8.92 4.28
C GLN A 297 10.47 7.63 3.66
N MET A 298 11.33 6.88 2.97
CA MET A 298 11.02 5.54 2.46
C MET A 298 10.60 4.59 3.59
N ALA A 299 11.40 4.48 4.66
CA ALA A 299 11.10 3.60 5.79
C ALA A 299 9.75 3.91 6.43
N GLN A 300 9.44 5.19 6.64
CA GLN A 300 8.15 5.63 7.17
C GLN A 300 6.98 5.32 6.22
N ILE A 301 7.16 5.49 4.91
CA ILE A 301 6.15 5.14 3.91
C ILE A 301 5.87 3.63 3.95
N TRP A 302 6.92 2.82 3.89
CA TRP A 302 6.79 1.37 3.89
C TRP A 302 6.16 0.86 5.19
N ARG A 303 6.61 1.33 6.35
CA ARG A 303 6.00 0.97 7.66
C ARG A 303 4.55 1.41 7.79
N ARG A 304 4.15 2.56 7.21
CA ARG A 304 2.73 2.95 7.18
C ARG A 304 1.87 1.97 6.37
N VAL A 305 2.39 1.42 5.28
CA VAL A 305 1.66 0.48 4.41
C VAL A 305 1.66 -0.94 4.97
N TRP A 306 2.76 -1.35 5.58
CA TRP A 306 2.96 -2.69 6.15
C TRP A 306 2.49 -2.81 7.60
N GLY A 307 2.28 -1.69 8.30
CA GLY A 307 1.91 -1.69 9.71
C GLY A 307 3.02 -2.27 10.58
N GLY A 308 2.63 -3.11 11.55
CA GLY A 308 3.56 -3.83 12.43
C GLY A 308 4.05 -5.17 11.89
N ASP A 309 4.00 -5.40 10.57
CA ASP A 309 4.44 -6.65 9.96
C ASP A 309 5.98 -6.80 10.07
N GLU A 310 6.42 -7.75 10.89
CA GLU A 310 7.84 -8.02 11.21
C GLU A 310 8.66 -8.54 10.01
N ARG A 311 8.02 -8.85 8.88
CA ARG A 311 8.72 -9.27 7.65
C ARG A 311 9.44 -8.13 6.95
N LEU A 312 9.08 -6.88 7.25
CA LEU A 312 9.68 -5.70 6.64
C LEU A 312 10.97 -5.30 7.36
N HIS A 313 12.06 -5.25 6.62
CA HIS A 313 13.37 -4.76 7.08
C HIS A 313 13.77 -3.55 6.24
N THR A 314 13.95 -2.40 6.88
CA THR A 314 14.40 -1.18 6.20
C THR A 314 15.92 -1.05 6.26
N VAL A 315 16.54 -0.71 5.12
CA VAL A 315 17.98 -0.89 4.88
C VAL A 315 18.62 0.42 4.45
N VAL A 316 19.80 0.70 5.02
CA VAL A 316 20.75 1.70 4.50
C VAL A 316 22.09 1.07 4.19
N GLN A 317 22.78 1.65 3.21
CA GLN A 317 24.12 1.24 2.82
C GLN A 317 25.15 2.34 3.08
N HIS A 318 26.37 1.94 3.38
CA HIS A 318 27.53 2.82 3.50
C HIS A 318 28.79 2.19 2.90
N GLN A 319 29.70 3.02 2.40
CA GLN A 319 30.96 2.55 1.84
C GLN A 319 31.93 2.16 2.98
N ALA A 320 32.33 0.88 3.03
CA ALA A 320 33.19 0.36 4.08
C ALA A 320 34.56 1.05 4.16
N ASP A 321 35.03 1.63 3.05
CA ASP A 321 36.29 2.37 2.99
C ASP A 321 36.27 3.70 3.76
N TRP A 322 35.10 4.27 4.04
CA TRP A 322 34.96 5.59 4.64
C TRP A 322 34.44 5.50 6.09
N VAL A 323 35.30 5.04 6.99
CA VAL A 323 35.00 5.00 8.43
C VAL A 323 34.66 6.40 8.96
N GLY A 324 33.55 6.50 9.71
CA GLY A 324 33.00 7.75 10.24
C GLY A 324 31.95 8.41 9.33
N GLY A 325 31.94 8.09 8.03
CA GLY A 325 30.97 8.64 7.08
C GLY A 325 29.53 8.15 7.34
N GLU A 326 29.37 7.00 7.98
CA GLU A 326 28.07 6.46 8.38
C GLU A 326 27.30 7.41 9.31
N ALA A 327 27.99 8.26 10.09
CA ALA A 327 27.34 9.25 10.94
C ALA A 327 26.53 10.28 10.12
N ASP A 328 26.99 10.65 8.92
CA ASP A 328 26.24 11.53 8.02
C ASP A 328 24.95 10.90 7.50
N ILE A 329 24.84 9.56 7.56
CA ILE A 329 23.66 8.80 7.13
C ILE A 329 22.77 8.50 8.33
N LEU A 330 23.32 7.92 9.39
CA LEU A 330 22.58 7.44 10.56
C LEU A 330 22.08 8.57 11.46
N LEU A 331 22.79 9.71 11.50
CA LEU A 331 22.40 10.90 12.26
C LEU A 331 21.91 12.05 11.37
N ALA A 332 22.28 12.07 10.09
CA ALA A 332 21.93 13.13 9.13
C ALA A 332 21.96 14.56 9.72
N PRO A 333 23.10 15.02 10.28
CA PRO A 333 23.19 16.29 11.02
C PRO A 333 22.76 17.51 10.20
N LEU A 334 23.00 17.54 8.88
CA LEU A 334 22.57 18.66 8.03
C LEU A 334 21.04 18.74 7.94
N TRP A 335 20.34 17.61 7.94
CA TRP A 335 18.88 17.60 8.00
C TRP A 335 18.40 18.01 9.40
N ARG A 336 18.99 17.42 10.45
CA ARG A 336 18.67 17.76 11.85
C ARG A 336 18.74 19.26 12.11
N ASP A 337 19.84 19.88 11.72
CA ASP A 337 20.13 21.29 12.00
C ASP A 337 19.25 22.24 11.14
N ARG A 338 18.61 21.73 10.09
CA ARG A 338 17.73 22.48 9.17
C ARG A 338 16.26 22.03 9.24
N SER A 339 15.91 21.17 10.18
CA SER A 339 14.57 20.60 10.36
C SER A 339 13.48 21.68 10.33
N GLY A 340 12.43 21.47 9.53
CA GLY A 340 11.31 22.41 9.41
C GLY A 340 11.62 23.72 8.69
N THR A 341 12.86 23.90 8.19
CA THR A 341 13.25 25.08 7.38
C THR A 341 13.34 24.69 5.91
N ARG A 342 13.19 25.65 4.99
CA ARG A 342 13.30 25.42 3.52
C ARG A 342 12.38 24.33 2.97
N GLY A 343 11.24 24.09 3.61
CA GLY A 343 10.31 23.02 3.22
C GLY A 343 10.83 21.61 3.54
N LEU A 344 11.88 21.48 4.36
CA LEU A 344 12.35 20.19 4.83
C LEU A 344 11.39 19.59 5.87
N PRO A 345 11.20 18.27 5.86
CA PRO A 345 10.39 17.59 6.86
C PRO A 345 11.00 17.75 8.26
N VAL A 346 10.17 17.55 9.28
CA VAL A 346 10.61 17.46 10.67
C VAL A 346 11.61 16.30 10.80
N TYR A 347 12.75 16.58 11.43
CA TYR A 347 13.81 15.61 11.61
C TYR A 347 13.34 14.39 12.39
N VAL A 348 13.65 13.22 11.83
CA VAL A 348 13.58 11.93 12.49
C VAL A 348 14.94 11.29 12.34
N ALA A 349 15.55 10.86 13.44
CA ALA A 349 16.87 10.29 13.40
C ALA A 349 16.88 9.02 12.53
N PRO A 350 17.73 8.93 11.49
CA PRO A 350 17.68 7.78 10.60
C PRO A 350 17.84 6.44 11.30
N HIS A 351 18.74 6.34 12.28
CA HIS A 351 18.90 5.14 13.09
C HIS A 351 17.66 4.73 13.92
N SER A 352 16.64 5.59 14.09
CA SER A 352 15.43 5.24 14.87
C SER A 352 14.35 4.55 14.02
N VAL A 353 14.52 4.51 12.70
CA VAL A 353 13.55 3.88 11.79
C VAL A 353 14.17 2.95 10.76
N ILE A 354 15.49 2.75 10.79
CA ILE A 354 16.20 1.83 9.91
C ILE A 354 16.59 0.59 10.69
N ASP A 355 16.34 -0.59 10.11
CA ASP A 355 16.55 -1.89 10.76
C ASP A 355 17.94 -2.46 10.49
N MET A 356 18.53 -2.16 9.33
CA MET A 356 19.80 -2.75 8.90
C MET A 356 20.76 -1.73 8.29
N LEU A 357 22.03 -1.79 8.73
CA LEU A 357 23.16 -1.15 8.09
C LEU A 357 23.86 -2.16 7.19
N THR A 358 24.24 -1.77 5.98
CA THR A 358 25.01 -2.61 5.06
C THR A 358 26.28 -1.94 4.58
N VAL A 359 27.34 -2.73 4.42
CA VAL A 359 28.64 -2.29 3.89
C VAL A 359 29.19 -3.30 2.88
N HIS A 360 30.10 -2.91 1.98
CA HIS A 360 30.71 -3.88 1.07
C HIS A 360 31.71 -4.81 1.79
N ALA A 361 31.86 -6.00 1.21
CA ALA A 361 32.94 -6.94 1.46
C ALA A 361 33.66 -7.31 0.15
N GLN A 362 33.91 -6.29 -0.67
CA GLN A 362 34.63 -6.39 -1.92
C GLN A 362 36.14 -6.51 -1.73
N ILE A 363 36.74 -7.50 -2.38
CA ILE A 363 38.16 -7.85 -2.28
C ILE A 363 38.83 -7.64 -3.65
N ASP A 364 39.80 -6.73 -3.71
CA ASP A 364 40.55 -6.43 -4.95
C ASP A 364 42.07 -6.35 -4.77
N GLY A 365 42.58 -6.31 -3.52
CA GLY A 365 44.01 -6.27 -3.23
C GLY A 365 44.75 -5.09 -3.87
N GLY A 366 44.05 -4.00 -4.20
CA GLY A 366 44.59 -2.82 -4.88
C GLY A 366 44.83 -3.02 -6.37
N MET A 367 44.19 -4.02 -7.00
CA MET A 367 44.37 -4.35 -8.42
C MET A 367 43.29 -3.76 -9.33
N ALA A 368 42.18 -3.30 -8.77
CA ALA A 368 41.11 -2.67 -9.54
C ALA A 368 41.58 -1.38 -10.23
N TYR A 369 40.88 -1.00 -11.30
CA TYR A 369 41.01 0.28 -12.01
C TYR A 369 42.45 0.61 -12.45
N GLY A 370 43.15 -0.40 -12.99
CA GLY A 370 44.47 -0.25 -13.58
C GLY A 370 45.63 -0.20 -12.59
N GLY A 371 45.36 -0.32 -11.28
CA GLY A 371 46.33 -0.02 -10.23
C GLY A 371 47.64 -0.82 -10.29
N ARG A 372 47.62 -2.06 -10.82
CA ARG A 372 48.76 -3.00 -10.76
C ARG A 372 48.97 -3.86 -12.02
N ALA A 373 48.53 -3.39 -13.19
CA ALA A 373 48.58 -4.17 -14.44
C ALA A 373 49.98 -4.70 -14.77
N ALA A 374 51.02 -3.86 -14.62
CA ALA A 374 52.40 -4.23 -14.94
C ALA A 374 52.96 -5.30 -13.99
N GLN A 375 52.63 -5.22 -12.69
CA GLN A 375 53.04 -6.21 -11.70
C GLN A 375 52.40 -7.57 -11.98
N LEU A 376 51.11 -7.57 -12.31
CA LEU A 376 50.38 -8.79 -12.65
C LEU A 376 50.89 -9.40 -13.95
N GLU A 377 51.21 -8.58 -14.95
CA GLU A 377 51.87 -9.06 -16.18
C GLU A 377 53.25 -9.65 -15.89
N GLY A 378 54.01 -9.05 -14.98
CA GLY A 378 55.26 -9.60 -14.49
C GLY A 378 55.09 -10.98 -13.86
N TRP A 379 54.13 -11.15 -12.96
CA TRP A 379 53.84 -12.46 -12.35
C TRP A 379 53.36 -13.48 -13.38
N ARG A 380 52.48 -13.08 -14.30
CA ARG A 380 51.96 -13.92 -15.38
C ARG A 380 53.07 -14.45 -16.30
N THR A 381 54.10 -13.64 -16.56
CA THR A 381 55.17 -13.98 -17.51
C THR A 381 56.39 -14.64 -16.87
N THR A 382 56.60 -14.47 -15.57
CA THR A 382 57.79 -14.98 -14.86
C THR A 382 57.52 -16.19 -13.97
N LEU A 383 56.27 -16.45 -13.60
CA LEU A 383 55.88 -17.56 -12.74
C LEU A 383 55.04 -18.59 -13.50
N LEU A 384 55.03 -19.83 -13.01
CA LEU A 384 54.01 -20.80 -13.41
C LEU A 384 52.63 -20.29 -12.99
N GLN A 385 51.60 -20.58 -13.79
CA GLN A 385 50.24 -20.06 -13.56
C GLN A 385 49.74 -20.29 -12.13
N GLY A 386 49.88 -21.50 -11.59
CA GLY A 386 49.47 -21.80 -10.20
C GLY A 386 50.19 -20.93 -9.17
N ALA A 387 51.52 -20.77 -9.30
CA ALA A 387 52.31 -19.93 -8.39
C ALA A 387 51.96 -18.44 -8.52
N ALA A 388 51.62 -17.98 -9.72
CA ALA A 388 51.12 -16.61 -9.92
C ALA A 388 49.74 -16.44 -9.28
N PHE A 389 48.84 -17.41 -9.41
CA PHE A 389 47.52 -17.40 -8.76
C PHE A 389 47.62 -17.41 -7.25
N ASP A 390 48.50 -18.25 -6.68
CA ASP A 390 48.77 -18.26 -5.23
C ASP A 390 49.25 -16.89 -4.76
N ARG A 391 50.11 -16.23 -5.53
CA ARG A 391 50.61 -14.89 -5.20
C ARG A 391 49.52 -13.81 -5.26
N ILE A 392 48.58 -13.93 -6.21
CA ILE A 392 47.42 -13.03 -6.28
C ILE A 392 46.47 -13.29 -5.11
N ARG A 393 46.17 -14.57 -4.79
CA ARG A 393 45.39 -14.95 -3.60
C ARG A 393 45.99 -14.36 -2.33
N ASP A 394 47.28 -14.57 -2.09
CA ASP A 394 47.94 -14.09 -0.89
C ASP A 394 47.87 -12.56 -0.80
N GLN A 395 47.94 -11.87 -1.95
CA GLN A 395 47.74 -10.42 -2.01
C GLN A 395 46.30 -10.01 -1.65
N LEU A 396 45.28 -10.72 -2.13
CA LEU A 396 43.88 -10.48 -1.78
C LEU A 396 43.59 -10.74 -0.28
N LEU A 397 44.25 -11.73 0.31
CA LEU A 397 44.09 -12.08 1.72
C LEU A 397 44.82 -11.10 2.64
N THR A 398 46.06 -10.76 2.32
CA THR A 398 47.00 -10.14 3.28
C THR A 398 47.48 -8.74 2.91
N GLY A 399 47.49 -8.39 1.63
CA GLY A 399 48.05 -7.13 1.13
C GLY A 399 49.60 -7.04 1.17
N ASN A 400 50.31 -8.12 1.49
CA ASN A 400 51.74 -8.10 1.79
C ASN A 400 52.63 -7.63 0.63
N ALA A 401 52.19 -7.71 -0.63
CA ALA A 401 53.04 -7.37 -1.77
C ALA A 401 53.20 -5.85 -1.96
N TRP A 402 52.17 -5.04 -1.64
CA TRP A 402 52.22 -3.59 -1.84
C TRP A 402 51.31 -2.74 -0.94
N GLY A 403 50.64 -3.34 0.05
CA GLY A 403 49.62 -2.66 0.85
C GLY A 403 48.35 -2.37 0.04
N ALA A 404 47.19 -2.70 0.59
CA ALA A 404 45.91 -2.45 -0.07
C ALA A 404 44.77 -2.35 0.95
N ASP A 405 43.83 -1.45 0.68
CA ASP A 405 42.72 -1.14 1.60
C ASP A 405 41.53 -2.10 1.49
N ARG A 406 41.49 -2.92 0.43
CA ARG A 406 40.45 -3.92 0.12
C ARG A 406 41.01 -5.33 0.02
N THR A 407 41.60 -5.76 1.14
CA THR A 407 42.02 -7.15 1.41
C THR A 407 41.20 -7.68 2.57
N VAL A 408 41.14 -9.00 2.75
CA VAL A 408 40.47 -9.59 3.92
C VAL A 408 41.07 -9.01 5.21
N ARG A 409 42.40 -8.95 5.30
CA ARG A 409 43.09 -8.37 6.47
C ARG A 409 42.75 -6.90 6.72
N SER A 410 42.74 -6.06 5.68
CA SER A 410 42.55 -4.60 5.84
C SER A 410 41.10 -4.22 6.11
N LEU A 411 40.12 -5.04 5.70
CA LEU A 411 38.70 -4.78 5.90
C LEU A 411 38.19 -5.26 7.27
N VAL A 412 38.79 -6.29 7.87
CA VAL A 412 38.36 -6.80 9.19
C VAL A 412 38.24 -5.71 10.26
N PRO A 413 39.21 -4.79 10.45
CA PRO A 413 39.05 -3.69 11.41
C PRO A 413 37.88 -2.76 11.07
N LYS A 414 37.64 -2.48 9.79
CA LYS A 414 36.52 -1.63 9.32
C LYS A 414 35.18 -2.32 9.57
N TRP A 415 35.08 -3.61 9.26
CA TRP A 415 33.90 -4.43 9.56
C TRP A 415 33.55 -4.46 11.05
N ARG A 416 34.54 -4.60 11.94
CA ARG A 416 34.34 -4.50 13.40
C ARG A 416 33.85 -3.12 13.83
N HIS A 417 34.33 -2.06 13.20
CA HIS A 417 33.82 -0.70 13.41
C HIS A 417 32.33 -0.63 13.06
N TYR A 418 31.91 -1.09 11.88
CA TYR A 418 30.50 -1.05 11.48
C TYR A 418 29.60 -1.94 12.33
N ARG A 419 30.09 -3.06 12.86
CA ARG A 419 29.37 -3.84 13.86
C ARG A 419 29.12 -3.02 15.12
N SER A 420 30.13 -2.31 15.61
CA SER A 420 29.98 -1.39 16.73
C SER A 420 28.94 -0.30 16.43
N GLU A 421 28.99 0.34 15.26
CA GLU A 421 28.02 1.37 14.86
C GLU A 421 26.58 0.83 14.77
N ALA A 422 26.38 -0.33 14.15
CA ALA A 422 25.06 -0.97 14.07
C ALA A 422 24.53 -1.34 15.47
N SER A 423 25.37 -1.89 16.34
CA SER A 423 24.98 -2.28 17.71
C SER A 423 24.60 -1.09 18.59
N LYS A 424 25.13 0.13 18.37
CA LYS A 424 24.71 1.33 19.10
C LYS A 424 23.22 1.63 18.98
N TYR A 425 22.61 1.20 17.87
CA TYR A 425 21.22 1.51 17.52
C TYR A 425 20.34 0.27 17.41
N GLY A 426 20.85 -0.92 17.77
CA GLY A 426 20.09 -2.18 17.68
C GLY A 426 19.82 -2.64 16.24
N MET A 427 20.67 -2.26 15.29
CA MET A 427 20.50 -2.59 13.87
C MET A 427 21.20 -3.91 13.51
N GLU A 428 20.66 -4.63 12.52
CA GLU A 428 21.39 -5.70 11.81
C GLU A 428 22.57 -5.12 11.02
N LEU A 429 23.59 -5.94 10.79
CA LEU A 429 24.72 -5.66 9.90
C LEU A 429 24.74 -6.69 8.76
N GLY A 430 24.47 -6.22 7.55
CA GLY A 430 24.54 -7.00 6.31
C GLY A 430 25.63 -6.52 5.35
N ALA A 431 25.75 -7.18 4.20
CA ALA A 431 26.66 -6.77 3.13
C ALA A 431 25.95 -6.70 1.79
N TYR A 432 26.07 -5.56 1.08
CA TYR A 432 25.41 -5.36 -0.21
C TYR A 432 26.21 -5.91 -1.41
N GLU A 433 27.52 -6.14 -1.24
CA GLU A 433 28.40 -6.76 -2.25
C GLU A 433 29.55 -7.53 -1.57
N VAL A 434 29.56 -8.85 -1.72
CA VAL A 434 30.59 -9.76 -1.20
C VAL A 434 31.33 -10.44 -2.34
N GLY A 435 32.66 -10.40 -2.29
CA GLY A 435 33.50 -11.20 -3.18
C GLY A 435 34.50 -10.40 -3.99
N ASN A 436 34.89 -10.94 -5.14
CA ASN A 436 35.91 -10.33 -5.96
C ASN A 436 35.44 -8.98 -6.55
N HIS A 437 36.37 -8.04 -6.63
CA HIS A 437 36.15 -6.72 -7.23
C HIS A 437 37.36 -6.33 -8.10
N MET A 438 37.96 -7.29 -8.79
CA MET A 438 39.12 -7.07 -9.68
C MET A 438 38.68 -6.49 -11.04
N ASN A 439 37.99 -5.35 -11.01
CA ASN A 439 37.46 -4.69 -12.20
C ASN A 439 38.47 -3.74 -12.81
N GLY A 440 38.45 -3.62 -14.13
CA GLY A 440 39.24 -2.62 -14.85
C GLY A 440 40.75 -2.78 -14.63
N VAL A 441 41.26 -4.00 -14.41
CA VAL A 441 42.70 -4.24 -14.20
C VAL A 441 43.55 -3.71 -15.38
N GLY A 442 42.97 -3.65 -16.58
CA GLY A 442 43.63 -3.17 -17.79
C GLY A 442 44.69 -4.14 -18.32
N GLY A 443 45.62 -3.62 -19.12
CA GLY A 443 46.73 -4.41 -19.70
C GLY A 443 46.38 -5.17 -20.98
N SER A 444 47.21 -6.15 -21.32
CA SER A 444 47.10 -6.91 -22.58
C SER A 444 45.87 -7.83 -22.58
N THR A 445 45.43 -8.27 -23.76
CA THR A 445 44.38 -9.30 -23.86
C THR A 445 44.78 -10.58 -23.11
N ALA A 446 46.07 -10.96 -23.15
CA ALA A 446 46.59 -12.09 -22.40
C ALA A 446 46.48 -11.89 -20.87
N LEU A 447 46.75 -10.69 -20.36
CA LEU A 447 46.56 -10.38 -18.94
C LEU A 447 45.10 -10.48 -18.54
N ARG A 448 44.19 -9.90 -19.32
CA ARG A 448 42.75 -9.95 -19.05
C ARG A 448 42.23 -11.39 -19.00
N SER A 449 42.58 -12.21 -19.98
CA SER A 449 42.25 -13.65 -19.97
C SER A 449 42.84 -14.37 -18.76
N PHE A 450 44.05 -14.02 -18.33
CA PHE A 450 44.67 -14.59 -17.14
C PHE A 450 43.95 -14.20 -15.84
N ILE A 451 43.50 -12.95 -15.71
CA ILE A 451 42.69 -12.50 -14.57
C ILE A 451 41.31 -13.16 -14.57
N HIS A 452 40.68 -13.35 -15.73
CA HIS A 452 39.42 -14.11 -15.84
C HIS A 452 39.58 -15.56 -15.43
N ALA A 453 40.71 -16.19 -15.75
CA ALA A 453 41.01 -17.55 -15.30
C ALA A 453 41.23 -17.59 -13.78
N PHE A 454 41.89 -16.57 -13.20
CA PHE A 454 42.05 -16.47 -11.75
C PHE A 454 40.73 -16.25 -11.01
N SER A 455 39.81 -15.42 -11.54
CA SER A 455 38.54 -15.10 -10.87
C SER A 455 37.62 -16.30 -10.67
N VAL A 456 37.82 -17.38 -11.41
CA VAL A 456 37.06 -18.64 -11.30
C VAL A 456 37.90 -19.81 -10.77
N SER A 457 39.12 -19.53 -10.28
CA SER A 457 40.08 -20.55 -9.84
C SER A 457 39.82 -21.05 -8.40
N PRO A 458 40.41 -22.21 -7.99
CA PRO A 458 40.36 -22.66 -6.60
C PRO A 458 40.91 -21.62 -5.61
N GLN A 459 41.96 -20.90 -6.00
CA GLN A 459 42.55 -19.83 -5.20
C GLN A 459 41.56 -18.70 -4.92
N MET A 460 40.69 -18.35 -5.87
CA MET A 460 39.61 -17.40 -5.61
C MET A 460 38.57 -17.99 -4.65
N GLY A 461 38.27 -19.29 -4.76
CA GLY A 461 37.45 -20.00 -3.77
C GLY A 461 37.99 -19.88 -2.34
N GLU A 462 39.32 -19.97 -2.15
CA GLU A 462 39.97 -19.74 -0.86
C GLU A 462 39.77 -18.29 -0.35
N VAL A 463 39.80 -17.29 -1.24
CA VAL A 463 39.51 -15.89 -0.89
C VAL A 463 38.07 -15.72 -0.43
N TYR A 464 37.10 -16.34 -1.13
CA TYR A 464 35.70 -16.34 -0.72
C TYR A 464 35.52 -16.98 0.67
N ALA A 465 36.08 -18.18 0.88
CA ALA A 465 36.00 -18.89 2.16
C ALA A 465 36.56 -18.03 3.32
N ALA A 466 37.73 -17.42 3.12
CA ALA A 466 38.35 -16.52 4.09
C ALA A 466 37.51 -15.26 4.35
N THR A 467 36.90 -14.69 3.30
CA THR A 467 36.03 -13.51 3.41
C THR A 467 34.80 -13.82 4.25
N PHE A 468 34.09 -14.92 3.97
CA PHE A 468 32.92 -15.32 4.74
C PHE A 468 33.25 -15.70 6.19
N ALA A 469 34.40 -16.33 6.45
CA ALA A 469 34.86 -16.60 7.81
C ALA A 469 35.15 -15.30 8.57
N ALA A 470 35.73 -14.31 7.89
CA ALA A 470 36.05 -13.01 8.49
C ALA A 470 34.80 -12.14 8.74
N LEU A 471 33.79 -12.20 7.88
CA LEU A 471 32.49 -11.55 8.09
C LEU A 471 31.75 -12.14 9.29
N ASP A 472 31.72 -13.47 9.41
CA ASP A 472 31.15 -14.17 10.56
C ASP A 472 31.85 -13.76 11.87
N ALA A 473 33.19 -13.77 11.88
CA ALA A 473 33.99 -13.32 13.01
C ALA A 473 33.84 -11.81 13.32
N ALA A 474 33.35 -11.01 12.37
CA ALA A 474 33.06 -9.59 12.57
C ALA A 474 31.62 -9.32 13.06
N GLY A 475 30.75 -10.35 13.12
CA GLY A 475 29.40 -10.26 13.66
C GLY A 475 28.34 -9.78 12.68
N PHE A 476 28.47 -10.13 11.39
CA PHE A 476 27.40 -9.91 10.41
C PHE A 476 26.25 -10.90 10.66
N ASP A 477 25.05 -10.37 10.85
CA ASP A 477 23.81 -11.08 11.18
C ASP A 477 22.67 -10.84 10.16
N GLY A 478 22.86 -9.87 9.25
CA GLY A 478 21.99 -9.60 8.10
C GLY A 478 22.40 -10.36 6.83
N PRO A 479 21.67 -10.19 5.72
CA PRO A 479 21.99 -10.83 4.44
C PRO A 479 23.33 -10.39 3.85
N LEU A 480 24.00 -11.32 3.18
CA LEU A 480 25.29 -11.16 2.52
C LEU A 480 25.13 -11.32 1.00
N ALA A 481 24.87 -10.22 0.31
CA ALA A 481 24.67 -10.20 -1.14
C ALA A 481 26.00 -10.37 -1.88
N MET A 482 26.11 -11.43 -2.68
CA MET A 482 27.24 -11.65 -3.59
C MET A 482 27.39 -10.46 -4.56
N SER A 483 28.60 -10.17 -5.04
CA SER A 483 28.81 -9.06 -5.99
C SER A 483 27.92 -9.17 -7.24
N VAL A 484 27.88 -10.34 -7.88
CA VAL A 484 26.93 -10.72 -8.95
C VAL A 484 26.87 -12.26 -9.00
N GLU A 485 25.68 -12.83 -9.17
CA GLU A 485 25.43 -14.26 -9.31
C GLU A 485 25.96 -14.84 -10.63
N CYS A 486 25.72 -14.15 -11.74
CA CYS A 486 26.10 -14.60 -13.08
C CYS A 486 26.35 -13.41 -14.00
N ARG A 487 27.57 -13.29 -14.56
CA ARG A 487 27.93 -12.22 -15.48
C ARG A 487 29.02 -12.65 -16.45
N MET A 488 28.83 -12.37 -17.73
CA MET A 488 29.90 -12.58 -18.73
C MET A 488 31.10 -11.69 -18.43
N PRO A 489 32.33 -12.25 -18.39
CA PRO A 489 33.53 -11.44 -18.30
C PRO A 489 33.71 -10.59 -19.55
N ASP A 490 34.11 -9.34 -19.37
CA ASP A 490 34.48 -8.44 -20.47
C ASP A 490 35.83 -7.76 -20.20
N GLN A 491 36.22 -6.78 -21.01
CA GLN A 491 37.51 -6.11 -20.86
C GLN A 491 37.69 -5.32 -19.54
N ASN A 492 36.59 -4.98 -18.88
CA ASN A 492 36.52 -4.14 -17.68
C ASN A 492 35.89 -4.87 -16.48
N ILE A 493 35.19 -5.98 -16.70
CA ILE A 493 34.41 -6.68 -15.68
C ILE A 493 34.91 -8.11 -15.50
N CYS A 494 35.32 -8.41 -14.26
CA CYS A 494 35.79 -9.75 -13.88
C CYS A 494 35.06 -10.30 -12.63
N HIS A 495 34.00 -9.65 -12.16
CA HIS A 495 33.22 -10.07 -10.97
C HIS A 495 31.86 -10.64 -11.38
N GLY A 496 31.71 -11.94 -11.15
CA GLY A 496 30.54 -12.75 -11.41
C GLY A 496 30.86 -14.15 -10.92
N LEU A 497 30.02 -14.72 -10.05
CA LEU A 497 30.30 -16.05 -9.49
C LEU A 497 30.27 -17.12 -10.60
N GLN A 498 29.33 -16.98 -11.52
CA GLN A 498 29.25 -17.71 -12.77
C GLN A 498 29.55 -16.78 -13.94
N ARG A 499 30.23 -17.27 -14.98
CA ARG A 499 30.44 -16.53 -16.24
C ARG A 499 29.25 -16.64 -17.18
N TRP A 500 28.52 -17.74 -17.06
CA TRP A 500 27.28 -18.06 -17.74
C TRP A 500 26.51 -19.07 -16.91
N LEU A 501 25.22 -19.20 -17.18
CA LEU A 501 24.36 -20.08 -16.42
C LEU A 501 24.86 -21.54 -16.50
N GLY A 502 25.17 -22.14 -15.34
CA GLY A 502 25.72 -23.50 -15.25
C GLY A 502 27.25 -23.59 -15.25
N ASP A 503 27.98 -22.48 -15.18
CA ASP A 503 29.45 -22.46 -15.02
C ASP A 503 29.86 -22.98 -13.63
N ARG A 504 30.05 -24.30 -13.51
CA ARG A 504 30.46 -25.02 -12.28
C ARG A 504 31.94 -24.86 -11.96
N ASN A 505 32.41 -23.62 -11.91
CA ASN A 505 33.81 -23.33 -11.65
C ASN A 505 34.18 -23.49 -10.16
N PRO A 506 35.48 -23.67 -9.82
CA PRO A 506 35.92 -23.83 -8.43
C PRO A 506 35.52 -22.71 -7.45
N ALA A 507 35.49 -21.44 -7.88
CA ALA A 507 35.07 -20.34 -7.01
C ALA A 507 33.56 -20.42 -6.70
N TRP A 508 32.74 -20.74 -7.72
CA TRP A 508 31.32 -21.07 -7.54
C TRP A 508 31.13 -22.22 -6.55
N ALA A 509 31.86 -23.33 -6.74
CA ALA A 509 31.74 -24.50 -5.86
C ALA A 509 32.03 -24.16 -4.39
N ALA A 510 33.04 -23.33 -4.13
CA ALA A 510 33.37 -22.86 -2.78
C ALA A 510 32.23 -22.05 -2.15
N VAL A 511 31.59 -21.14 -2.91
CA VAL A 511 30.45 -20.35 -2.41
C VAL A 511 29.21 -21.23 -2.21
N ARG A 512 28.98 -22.20 -3.10
CA ARG A 512 27.87 -23.14 -2.99
C ARG A 512 27.95 -24.03 -1.76
N ALA A 513 29.13 -24.53 -1.44
CA ALA A 513 29.34 -25.27 -0.20
C ALA A 513 28.95 -24.44 1.03
N LEU A 514 29.24 -23.13 1.04
CA LEU A 514 28.87 -22.24 2.14
C LEU A 514 27.37 -21.97 2.25
N ILE A 515 26.64 -22.07 1.13
CA ILE A 515 25.17 -21.96 1.08
C ILE A 515 24.53 -23.26 1.57
N GLU A 516 25.05 -24.41 1.12
CA GLU A 516 24.51 -25.74 1.42
C GLU A 516 24.83 -26.24 2.85
N ASP A 517 25.96 -25.81 3.43
CA ASP A 517 26.31 -26.06 4.85
C ASP A 517 25.52 -25.17 5.83
N ALA A 518 24.72 -24.22 5.35
CA ALA A 518 23.80 -23.48 6.20
C ALA A 518 22.62 -24.41 6.56
N PRO A 519 22.29 -24.64 7.86
CA PRO A 519 21.14 -25.46 8.21
C PRO A 519 19.88 -24.89 7.56
N VAL A 520 19.37 -25.60 6.57
CA VAL A 520 18.09 -25.33 5.93
C VAL A 520 17.04 -25.51 7.00
N THR A 521 16.32 -24.47 7.38
CA THR A 521 15.03 -24.63 8.06
C THR A 521 14.10 -25.25 7.04
N THR A 522 14.12 -26.58 6.98
CA THR A 522 13.18 -27.35 6.17
C THR A 522 11.80 -27.10 6.77
N PRO A 523 10.81 -26.61 6.02
CA PRO A 523 9.42 -26.77 6.43
C PRO A 523 9.20 -28.24 6.70
N GLU A 524 8.56 -28.56 7.82
CA GLU A 524 8.18 -29.93 8.14
C GLU A 524 7.48 -30.54 6.90
N PRO A 525 7.98 -31.65 6.34
CA PRO A 525 7.37 -32.23 5.15
C PRO A 525 5.93 -32.60 5.50
N ALA A 526 4.98 -32.16 4.67
CA ALA A 526 3.61 -32.64 4.77
C ALA A 526 3.66 -34.18 4.85
N PRO A 527 2.91 -34.80 5.79
CA PRO A 527 3.02 -36.23 6.04
C PRO A 527 2.79 -36.98 4.74
N VAL A 528 3.77 -37.81 4.35
CA VAL A 528 3.63 -38.72 3.23
C VAL A 528 2.42 -39.61 3.52
N PRO A 529 1.41 -39.70 2.62
CA PRO A 529 0.31 -40.62 2.79
C PRO A 529 0.89 -42.02 2.93
N VAL A 530 0.65 -42.64 4.08
CA VAL A 530 0.99 -44.05 4.31
C VAL A 530 0.23 -44.87 3.25
N PRO A 531 0.88 -45.78 2.50
CA PRO A 531 0.16 -46.68 1.61
C PRO A 531 -0.86 -47.47 2.43
N GLU A 532 -2.13 -47.36 2.05
CA GLU A 532 -3.21 -48.13 2.66
C GLU A 532 -2.90 -49.63 2.53
N PRO A 533 -3.02 -50.43 3.61
CA PRO A 533 -2.83 -51.88 3.51
C PRO A 533 -3.98 -52.50 2.72
N ASP A 534 -3.64 -53.46 1.83
CA ASP A 534 -4.62 -54.16 0.99
C ASP A 534 -5.79 -54.72 1.82
N PRO A 535 -7.05 -54.48 1.42
CA PRO A 535 -8.21 -54.91 2.17
C PRO A 535 -8.35 -56.44 2.18
N VAL A 536 -8.43 -56.99 3.40
CA VAL A 536 -8.74 -58.41 3.67
C VAL A 536 -10.19 -58.71 3.26
N PRO A 537 -10.47 -59.79 2.51
CA PRO A 537 -11.81 -60.09 2.03
C PRO A 537 -12.73 -60.62 3.14
N THR A 538 -13.88 -59.99 3.31
CA THR A 538 -14.98 -60.45 4.19
C THR A 538 -16.00 -61.32 3.42
N PRO A 539 -16.64 -62.31 4.09
CA PRO A 539 -17.29 -63.45 3.43
C PRO A 539 -18.77 -63.20 3.04
N MET A 540 -19.21 -63.91 2.00
CA MET A 540 -20.57 -63.91 1.44
C MET A 540 -21.65 -64.34 2.45
N PRO A 541 -22.84 -63.70 2.45
CA PRO A 541 -24.04 -64.22 3.08
C PRO A 541 -24.90 -65.06 2.10
N ASP A 542 -25.46 -66.14 2.64
CA ASP A 542 -26.31 -67.14 2.00
C ASP A 542 -27.74 -66.65 1.67
N ARG A 543 -28.36 -67.33 0.70
CA ARG A 543 -29.71 -67.11 0.15
C ARG A 543 -30.81 -67.79 0.97
N GLU A 544 -32.02 -67.22 0.95
CA GLU A 544 -33.30 -67.96 0.96
C GLU A 544 -34.51 -67.06 0.52
N PRO A 545 -35.74 -67.57 0.22
CA PRO A 545 -36.17 -67.90 -1.15
C PRO A 545 -37.46 -67.19 -1.66
N ILE A 546 -37.80 -67.48 -2.93
CA ILE A 546 -38.81 -66.88 -3.84
C ILE A 546 -40.26 -67.32 -3.54
N PRO A 547 -41.26 -66.44 -3.78
CA PRO A 547 -42.57 -66.84 -4.29
C PRO A 547 -42.99 -66.12 -5.60
N THR A 548 -43.81 -66.79 -6.41
CA THR A 548 -44.39 -66.37 -7.72
C THR A 548 -45.88 -66.78 -7.73
N PRO A 549 -46.74 -66.37 -8.69
CA PRO A 549 -47.21 -65.04 -9.14
C PRO A 549 -48.76 -64.86 -9.01
N ALA A 550 -49.30 -63.70 -9.40
CA ALA A 550 -50.70 -63.57 -9.87
C ALA A 550 -50.79 -62.66 -11.12
N PRO A 551 -51.73 -62.90 -12.08
CA PRO A 551 -51.63 -62.38 -13.45
C PRO A 551 -52.61 -61.24 -13.84
N VAL A 552 -52.08 -60.38 -14.71
CA VAL A 552 -52.61 -59.54 -15.82
C VAL A 552 -54.13 -59.42 -16.07
N PRO A 553 -54.62 -58.20 -16.39
CA PRO A 553 -55.30 -58.01 -17.68
C PRO A 553 -54.90 -56.72 -18.46
N GLU A 554 -54.68 -56.89 -19.76
CA GLU A 554 -54.85 -55.93 -20.88
C GLU A 554 -56.05 -56.44 -21.74
N PRO A 555 -56.57 -55.81 -22.83
CA PRO A 555 -56.33 -54.48 -23.46
C PRO A 555 -57.65 -53.74 -23.89
N THR A 556 -57.60 -52.53 -24.47
CA THR A 556 -58.19 -52.12 -25.80
C THR A 556 -58.29 -50.58 -26.01
N PRO A 557 -58.35 -50.09 -27.29
CA PRO A 557 -57.67 -48.86 -27.75
C PRO A 557 -58.54 -47.79 -28.48
N ASN A 558 -57.92 -46.60 -28.68
CA ASN A 558 -57.97 -45.60 -29.78
C ASN A 558 -59.32 -45.00 -30.28
N PRO A 559 -59.36 -43.66 -30.56
CA PRO A 559 -58.95 -43.16 -31.88
C PRO A 559 -58.20 -41.80 -31.95
N VAL A 560 -57.37 -41.69 -32.99
CA VAL A 560 -56.69 -40.52 -33.62
C VAL A 560 -57.74 -39.84 -34.57
N PRO A 561 -57.63 -38.59 -35.13
CA PRO A 561 -56.40 -37.86 -35.47
C PRO A 561 -56.39 -36.29 -35.60
N VAL A 562 -55.16 -35.76 -35.84
CA VAL A 562 -54.68 -34.52 -36.54
C VAL A 562 -54.96 -33.09 -35.96
N PRO A 563 -54.14 -32.04 -36.25
CA PRO A 563 -52.65 -31.92 -36.22
C PRO A 563 -52.03 -30.49 -35.94
N ILE A 564 -50.70 -30.46 -35.75
CA ILE A 564 -49.69 -29.38 -35.98
C ILE A 564 -49.56 -28.23 -34.96
N ASP A 565 -48.47 -28.23 -34.16
CA ASP A 565 -47.32 -27.30 -34.27
C ASP A 565 -46.14 -27.79 -33.38
N PRO A 566 -44.87 -27.38 -33.65
CA PRO A 566 -43.68 -28.07 -33.16
C PRO A 566 -43.35 -27.80 -31.69
N THR A 567 -42.92 -28.87 -31.03
CA THR A 567 -42.34 -28.94 -29.68
C THR A 567 -41.13 -28.01 -29.48
N PRO A 568 -41.07 -27.27 -28.36
CA PRO A 568 -39.84 -26.68 -27.85
C PRO A 568 -38.92 -27.74 -27.22
N GLU A 569 -37.61 -27.62 -27.44
CA GLU A 569 -36.53 -28.40 -26.82
C GLU A 569 -36.54 -28.31 -25.28
N GLU A 570 -36.23 -29.43 -24.63
CA GLU A 570 -36.03 -29.52 -23.17
C GLU A 570 -34.79 -28.74 -22.71
N PRO A 571 -34.83 -28.10 -21.52
CA PRO A 571 -33.72 -27.33 -20.98
C PRO A 571 -32.57 -28.22 -20.45
N ASP A 572 -31.33 -27.81 -20.76
CA ASP A 572 -30.08 -28.41 -20.29
C ASP A 572 -29.96 -28.39 -18.74
N MET A 573 -29.86 -29.58 -18.15
CA MET A 573 -29.81 -29.81 -16.69
C MET A 573 -28.38 -29.92 -16.13
N SER A 574 -27.35 -29.66 -16.94
CA SER A 574 -25.93 -29.77 -16.55
C SER A 574 -25.55 -28.87 -15.36
N ALA A 575 -26.20 -27.71 -15.21
CA ALA A 575 -25.97 -26.80 -14.09
C ALA A 575 -26.45 -27.35 -12.73
N ARG A 576 -27.48 -28.20 -12.73
CA ARG A 576 -28.08 -28.76 -11.51
C ARG A 576 -27.24 -29.91 -10.93
N GLN A 577 -26.56 -30.65 -11.80
CA GLN A 577 -25.61 -31.69 -11.39
C GLN A 577 -24.35 -31.09 -10.75
N LYS A 578 -23.77 -30.03 -11.34
CA LYS A 578 -22.62 -29.33 -10.75
C LYS A 578 -22.92 -28.70 -9.39
N LEU A 579 -24.14 -28.18 -9.20
CA LEU A 579 -24.57 -27.64 -7.90
C LEU A 579 -24.72 -28.75 -6.84
N THR A 580 -25.14 -29.95 -7.24
CA THR A 580 -25.28 -31.10 -6.34
C THR A 580 -23.92 -31.66 -5.91
N GLU A 581 -22.94 -31.70 -6.82
CA GLU A 581 -21.55 -32.08 -6.49
C GLU A 581 -20.90 -31.08 -5.53
N LEU A 582 -21.06 -29.78 -5.77
CA LEU A 582 -20.53 -28.72 -4.89
C LEU A 582 -21.13 -28.77 -3.47
N LEU A 583 -22.42 -29.08 -3.35
CA LEU A 583 -23.08 -29.25 -2.05
C LEU A 583 -22.56 -30.48 -1.29
N SER A 584 -22.18 -31.56 -1.96
CA SER A 584 -21.65 -32.75 -1.31
C SER A 584 -20.23 -32.54 -0.72
N VAL A 585 -19.39 -31.75 -1.40
CA VAL A 585 -18.01 -31.41 -0.94
C VAL A 585 -18.03 -30.44 0.25
N LEU A 586 -19.01 -29.53 0.29
CA LEU A 586 -19.22 -28.63 1.44
C LEU A 586 -19.76 -29.37 2.68
N GLN A 587 -20.54 -30.42 2.49
CA GLN A 587 -21.06 -31.23 3.60
C GLN A 587 -19.98 -32.14 4.23
N SER A 588 -19.05 -32.68 3.44
CA SER A 588 -17.95 -33.52 3.99
C SER A 588 -16.93 -32.71 4.79
N THR A 589 -16.59 -31.50 4.32
CA THR A 589 -15.63 -30.60 4.99
C THR A 589 -16.12 -30.05 6.34
N THR A 590 -17.44 -30.04 6.57
CA THR A 590 -18.03 -29.59 7.83
C THR A 590 -18.00 -30.68 8.92
N ALA A 591 -18.03 -31.96 8.54
CA ALA A 591 -17.97 -33.08 9.48
C ALA A 591 -16.54 -33.33 10.02
N ASP A 592 -15.52 -33.13 9.19
CA ASP A 592 -14.11 -33.30 9.58
C ASP A 592 -13.66 -32.22 10.58
N LEU A 593 -14.17 -30.99 10.44
CA LEU A 593 -13.91 -29.87 11.34
C LEU A 593 -14.55 -30.04 12.72
N GLN A 594 -15.74 -30.65 12.80
CA GLN A 594 -16.38 -30.96 14.08
C GLN A 594 -15.68 -32.07 14.86
N THR A 595 -14.99 -32.98 14.16
CA THR A 595 -14.18 -34.04 14.79
C THR A 595 -12.85 -33.50 15.32
N TYR A 596 -12.23 -32.55 14.60
CA TYR A 596 -11.00 -31.87 15.03
C TYR A 596 -11.19 -30.99 16.27
N LEU A 597 -12.36 -30.33 16.40
CA LEU A 597 -12.68 -29.46 17.54
C LEU A 597 -13.09 -30.21 18.82
N ALA A 598 -13.31 -31.53 18.76
CA ALA A 598 -13.75 -32.35 19.90
C ALA A 598 -12.60 -33.06 20.65
N ALA A 599 -11.35 -32.87 20.24
CA ALA A 599 -10.18 -33.50 20.86
C ALA A 599 -9.38 -32.47 21.70
N ASP A 600 -9.66 -32.40 23.00
CA ASP A 600 -8.87 -31.60 23.96
C ASP A 600 -7.48 -32.23 24.21
N PRO A 601 -6.38 -31.47 24.11
CA PRO A 601 -5.09 -31.85 24.67
C PRO A 601 -4.88 -31.22 26.05
N VAL A 602 -4.67 -32.08 27.04
CA VAL A 602 -4.19 -31.73 28.38
C VAL A 602 -2.75 -31.20 28.28
N VAL A 603 -2.54 -29.93 28.61
CA VAL A 603 -1.20 -29.32 28.73
C VAL A 603 -0.82 -29.24 30.22
N THR A 604 0.15 -30.05 30.63
CA THR A 604 0.90 -29.83 31.88
C THR A 604 1.98 -28.77 31.69
N PRO A 605 2.20 -27.84 32.65
CA PRO A 605 3.12 -26.72 32.49
C PRO A 605 4.58 -27.08 32.84
N PRO A 606 5.58 -26.57 32.10
CA PRO A 606 6.96 -26.49 32.59
C PRO A 606 7.39 -25.05 32.93
N ASP A 607 7.97 -24.95 34.13
CA ASP A 607 8.81 -23.94 34.79
C ASP A 607 9.00 -22.50 34.26
N VAL A 608 8.79 -21.59 35.21
CA VAL A 608 8.98 -20.14 35.16
C VAL A 608 10.46 -19.76 35.04
N VAL A 609 10.81 -19.02 34.00
CA VAL A 609 12.03 -18.20 33.91
C VAL A 609 11.63 -16.73 34.00
N PRO A 610 12.23 -15.90 34.88
CA PRO A 610 11.79 -14.52 35.06
C PRO A 610 12.13 -13.65 33.82
N PRO A 611 11.29 -12.66 33.48
CA PRO A 611 11.47 -11.84 32.29
C PRO A 611 12.69 -10.91 32.41
N VAL A 612 13.46 -10.84 31.32
CA VAL A 612 14.50 -9.82 31.13
C VAL A 612 13.82 -8.46 30.92
N VAL A 613 14.04 -7.55 31.86
CA VAL A 613 13.57 -6.16 31.80
C VAL A 613 14.50 -5.37 30.87
N LEU A 614 13.99 -4.95 29.71
CA LEU A 614 14.65 -3.96 28.86
C LEU A 614 14.63 -2.59 29.54
N PRO A 615 15.68 -1.75 29.40
CA PRO A 615 15.68 -0.40 29.95
C PRO A 615 14.56 0.42 29.31
N VAL A 616 13.65 0.86 30.17
CA VAL A 616 12.53 1.75 29.83
C VAL A 616 13.13 3.08 29.35
N SER A 617 12.81 3.49 28.12
CA SER A 617 13.00 4.88 27.68
C SER A 617 12.43 5.80 28.75
N PRO A 618 13.14 6.87 29.18
CA PRO A 618 12.59 7.76 30.19
C PRO A 618 11.20 8.22 29.72
N PRO A 619 10.16 8.14 30.58
CA PRO A 619 8.83 8.55 30.20
C PRO A 619 8.91 9.99 29.70
N VAL A 620 8.47 10.22 28.47
CA VAL A 620 8.16 11.57 28.01
C VAL A 620 7.12 12.07 28.99
N THR A 621 7.50 13.00 29.86
CA THR A 621 6.61 13.56 30.86
C THR A 621 5.42 14.14 30.10
N ALA A 622 4.25 13.51 30.22
CA ALA A 622 3.04 14.03 29.61
C ALA A 622 2.88 15.50 30.04
N PRO A 623 2.59 16.42 29.12
CA PRO A 623 2.37 17.81 29.49
C PRO A 623 1.29 17.88 30.59
N ALA A 624 1.52 18.70 31.62
CA ALA A 624 0.57 18.82 32.72
C ALA A 624 -0.73 19.48 32.24
N GLY A 625 -1.88 18.81 32.42
CA GLY A 625 -3.22 19.35 32.16
C GLY A 625 -4.09 18.50 31.22
N PRO A 626 -5.38 18.80 31.09
CA PRO A 626 -6.30 18.06 30.24
C PRO A 626 -6.10 18.37 28.75
N ILE A 627 -6.57 17.47 27.86
CA ILE A 627 -6.25 17.58 26.43
C ILE A 627 -6.83 18.83 25.76
N TRP A 628 -8.00 19.30 26.20
CA TRP A 628 -8.67 20.46 25.62
C TRP A 628 -7.97 21.80 25.91
N ASP A 629 -7.09 21.86 26.91
CA ASP A 629 -6.27 23.05 27.17
C ASP A 629 -4.96 23.03 26.35
N GLN A 630 -4.52 21.84 25.92
CA GLN A 630 -3.29 21.64 25.16
C GLN A 630 -3.52 21.73 23.64
N HIS A 631 -4.67 21.22 23.19
CA HIS A 631 -4.99 21.12 21.79
C HIS A 631 -5.43 22.47 21.21
N LYS A 632 -4.83 22.86 20.08
CA LYS A 632 -5.22 24.05 19.31
C LYS A 632 -5.75 23.60 17.95
N GLN A 633 -6.83 24.23 17.50
CA GLN A 633 -7.33 24.02 16.14
C GLN A 633 -6.30 24.51 15.11
N PRO A 634 -6.21 23.86 13.94
CA PRO A 634 -5.48 24.39 12.80
C PRO A 634 -5.92 25.81 12.44
N VAL A 635 -4.97 26.66 12.10
CA VAL A 635 -5.19 28.04 11.65
C VAL A 635 -5.02 28.11 10.14
N LEU A 636 -6.14 28.39 9.46
CA LEU A 636 -6.26 28.41 8.01
C LEU A 636 -5.56 29.63 7.40
N SER A 637 -4.79 29.39 6.34
CA SER A 637 -4.19 30.39 5.47
C SER A 637 -4.65 30.17 4.02
N ILE A 638 -5.36 31.17 3.48
CA ILE A 638 -5.77 31.23 2.08
C ILE A 638 -5.40 32.63 1.54
N PRO A 639 -4.64 32.72 0.43
CA PRO A 639 -4.28 34.00 -0.15
C PRO A 639 -5.52 34.79 -0.58
N ALA A 640 -5.49 36.12 -0.46
CA ALA A 640 -6.59 36.96 -0.95
C ALA A 640 -6.61 37.08 -2.48
N GLU A 641 -5.44 36.95 -3.12
CA GLU A 641 -5.25 37.01 -4.57
C GLU A 641 -4.10 36.08 -4.95
N ILE A 642 -4.22 35.40 -6.09
CA ILE A 642 -3.13 34.71 -6.77
C ILE A 642 -3.03 35.20 -8.22
N THR A 643 -1.82 35.17 -8.77
CA THR A 643 -1.56 35.44 -10.18
C THR A 643 -1.08 34.17 -10.85
N VAL A 644 -1.66 33.85 -12.01
CA VAL A 644 -1.32 32.67 -12.82
C VAL A 644 -0.93 33.11 -14.24
N PRO A 645 -0.20 32.28 -15.01
CA PRO A 645 0.14 32.62 -16.38
C PRO A 645 -1.10 32.88 -17.25
N ALA A 646 -1.00 33.84 -18.16
CA ALA A 646 -1.97 33.96 -19.25
C ALA A 646 -2.03 32.64 -20.04
N GLY A 647 -3.24 32.17 -20.33
CA GLY A 647 -3.46 30.88 -20.99
C GLY A 647 -3.28 29.65 -20.08
N ALA A 648 -3.15 29.81 -18.77
CA ALA A 648 -3.05 28.67 -17.85
C ALA A 648 -4.25 27.70 -18.02
N ALA A 649 -3.93 26.42 -18.20
CA ALA A 649 -4.94 25.36 -18.34
C ALA A 649 -5.56 24.97 -17.00
N ASP A 650 -4.73 24.99 -15.96
CA ASP A 650 -5.09 24.66 -14.60
C ASP A 650 -4.66 25.82 -13.68
N ILE A 651 -5.49 26.08 -12.67
CA ILE A 651 -5.25 27.07 -11.62
C ILE A 651 -5.11 26.30 -10.31
N TYR A 652 -4.01 26.49 -9.63
CA TYR A 652 -3.77 25.91 -8.31
C TYR A 652 -3.74 27.01 -7.25
N ILE A 653 -4.72 26.98 -6.34
CA ILE A 653 -4.82 27.91 -5.20
C ILE A 653 -4.24 27.20 -3.97
N PRO A 654 -3.18 27.73 -3.33
CA PRO A 654 -2.66 27.14 -2.11
C PRO A 654 -3.64 27.40 -0.96
N VAL A 655 -3.98 26.33 -0.25
CA VAL A 655 -4.66 26.37 1.03
C VAL A 655 -3.74 25.69 2.02
N SER A 656 -3.33 26.39 3.07
CA SER A 656 -2.47 25.79 4.09
C SER A 656 -3.01 26.02 5.49
N VAL A 657 -2.49 25.24 6.43
CA VAL A 657 -2.66 25.42 7.87
C VAL A 657 -1.30 25.56 8.54
N ASP A 658 -1.29 25.96 9.80
CA ASP A 658 -0.08 25.98 10.63
C ASP A 658 0.31 24.59 11.17
N GLN A 659 -0.65 23.67 11.27
CA GLN A 659 -0.47 22.28 11.72
C GLN A 659 -1.60 21.37 11.20
N CYS A 660 -1.33 20.07 11.04
CA CYS A 660 -2.32 19.08 10.61
C CYS A 660 -2.35 17.84 11.52
N ASP A 661 -1.90 17.98 12.77
CA ASP A 661 -1.53 16.82 13.58
C ASP A 661 -2.73 16.14 14.26
N ARG A 662 -3.87 16.83 14.40
CA ARG A 662 -4.86 16.46 15.44
C ARG A 662 -6.34 16.62 15.08
N ASN A 663 -6.71 17.21 13.94
CA ASN A 663 -8.11 17.20 13.47
C ASN A 663 -8.23 17.24 11.95
N SER A 664 -9.22 16.52 11.45
CA SER A 664 -9.64 16.62 10.06
C SER A 664 -10.49 17.86 9.81
N PHE A 665 -10.29 18.45 8.64
CA PHE A 665 -11.17 19.46 8.07
C PHE A 665 -11.18 19.32 6.55
N MET A 666 -12.13 19.99 5.90
CA MET A 666 -12.23 19.95 4.44
C MET A 666 -12.29 21.35 3.85
N ALA A 667 -11.86 21.48 2.61
CA ALA A 667 -12.05 22.65 1.77
C ALA A 667 -12.67 22.27 0.43
N TYR A 668 -13.54 23.12 -0.10
CA TYR A 668 -14.13 22.94 -1.44
C TYR A 668 -14.53 24.28 -2.05
N VAL A 669 -14.77 24.30 -3.36
CA VAL A 669 -15.23 25.50 -4.06
C VAL A 669 -16.76 25.50 -4.09
N ASP A 670 -17.39 26.43 -3.36
CA ASP A 670 -18.86 26.54 -3.35
C ASP A 670 -19.41 27.28 -4.58
N ARG A 671 -18.67 28.29 -5.07
CA ARG A 671 -19.02 29.04 -6.27
C ARG A 671 -17.86 29.84 -6.84
N LEU A 672 -18.00 30.22 -8.11
CA LEU A 672 -17.19 31.26 -8.74
C LEU A 672 -17.94 32.59 -8.74
N VAL A 673 -17.21 33.71 -8.75
CA VAL A 673 -17.81 35.05 -8.73
C VAL A 673 -17.22 35.92 -9.83
N ASN A 674 -18.08 36.61 -10.56
CA ASN A 674 -17.69 37.63 -11.52
C ASN A 674 -17.00 38.78 -10.78
N LEU A 675 -15.82 39.18 -11.24
CA LEU A 675 -15.09 40.33 -10.70
C LEU A 675 -15.36 41.57 -11.55
N THR A 676 -15.77 42.68 -10.93
CA THR A 676 -15.87 43.97 -11.60
C THR A 676 -14.52 44.36 -12.22
N GLY A 677 -14.50 44.60 -13.53
CA GLY A 677 -13.26 44.88 -14.27
C GLY A 677 -12.37 43.66 -14.55
N GLY A 678 -12.82 42.44 -14.25
CA GLY A 678 -12.07 41.20 -14.51
C GLY A 678 -12.27 40.59 -15.89
N SER A 679 -13.31 41.01 -16.63
CA SER A 679 -13.55 40.62 -18.04
C SER A 679 -13.69 39.10 -18.31
N ILE A 680 -13.91 38.28 -17.26
CA ILE A 680 -14.29 36.86 -17.36
C ILE A 680 -15.73 36.72 -16.84
N ASN A 681 -16.60 36.10 -17.64
CA ASN A 681 -17.96 35.74 -17.22
C ASN A 681 -18.00 34.29 -16.74
N VAL A 682 -17.99 34.09 -15.42
CA VAL A 682 -18.03 32.76 -14.81
C VAL A 682 -19.39 32.07 -14.91
N GLY A 683 -20.46 32.79 -15.27
CA GLY A 683 -21.83 32.25 -15.35
C GLY A 683 -22.59 32.27 -14.01
N SER A 684 -23.81 31.75 -14.03
CA SER A 684 -24.66 31.58 -12.85
C SER A 684 -24.30 30.31 -12.08
N ALA A 685 -24.81 30.14 -10.86
CA ALA A 685 -24.56 28.94 -10.06
C ALA A 685 -24.89 27.63 -10.82
N ALA A 686 -25.92 27.65 -11.70
CA ALA A 686 -26.30 26.50 -12.51
C ALA A 686 -25.38 26.27 -13.74
N SER A 687 -24.73 27.32 -14.27
CA SER A 687 -23.93 27.23 -15.50
C SER A 687 -22.42 27.24 -15.30
N GLN A 688 -21.92 27.54 -14.10
CA GLN A 688 -20.50 27.56 -13.77
C GLN A 688 -19.79 26.24 -14.08
N ARG A 689 -20.42 25.09 -13.80
CA ARG A 689 -19.85 23.74 -14.06
C ARG A 689 -19.67 23.43 -15.55
N ALA A 690 -20.42 24.11 -16.42
CA ALA A 690 -20.24 23.99 -17.87
C ALA A 690 -19.00 24.75 -18.37
N LYS A 691 -18.46 25.68 -17.57
CA LYS A 691 -17.31 26.53 -17.94
C LYS A 691 -16.02 26.19 -17.17
N PHE A 692 -16.15 25.56 -16.00
CA PHE A 692 -15.03 25.20 -15.14
C PHE A 692 -15.20 23.77 -14.63
N ALA A 693 -14.10 23.02 -14.59
CA ALA A 693 -14.02 21.74 -13.89
C ALA A 693 -13.29 21.90 -12.55
N GLY A 694 -13.43 20.90 -11.66
CA GLY A 694 -12.81 20.89 -10.33
C GLY A 694 -13.67 21.43 -9.19
N MET A 695 -14.87 21.95 -9.48
CA MET A 695 -15.80 22.48 -8.46
C MET A 695 -16.56 21.41 -7.66
N ASP A 696 -16.46 20.13 -8.02
CA ASP A 696 -17.08 18.99 -7.31
C ASP A 696 -16.06 18.25 -6.42
N VAL A 697 -14.82 18.73 -6.37
CA VAL A 697 -13.75 18.11 -5.58
C VAL A 697 -13.78 18.67 -4.16
N VAL A 698 -13.79 17.76 -3.18
CA VAL A 698 -13.58 18.08 -1.77
C VAL A 698 -12.15 17.70 -1.40
N TYR A 699 -11.43 18.64 -0.81
CA TYR A 699 -10.05 18.49 -0.37
C TYR A 699 -10.04 18.27 1.13
N HIS A 700 -9.42 17.17 1.57
CA HIS A 700 -9.40 16.78 2.98
C HIS A 700 -8.01 16.96 3.57
N TRP A 701 -7.99 17.47 4.79
CA TRP A 701 -6.85 17.39 5.69
C TRP A 701 -7.22 16.42 6.77
N SER A 702 -6.31 15.51 7.08
CA SER A 702 -6.42 14.51 8.12
C SER A 702 -5.20 14.55 9.03
N PRO A 703 -5.30 14.05 10.27
CA PRO A 703 -4.14 13.83 11.12
C PRO A 703 -2.98 13.14 10.37
N GLY A 704 -1.83 13.82 10.30
CA GLY A 704 -0.62 13.34 9.63
C GLY A 704 -0.46 13.75 8.15
N ASP A 705 -1.39 14.51 7.58
CA ASP A 705 -1.23 15.10 6.25
C ASP A 705 -0.25 16.29 6.27
N ASP A 706 0.27 16.64 5.09
CA ASP A 706 1.02 17.87 4.90
C ASP A 706 0.13 19.10 5.13
N VAL A 707 0.73 20.16 5.65
CA VAL A 707 0.00 21.37 6.01
C VAL A 707 -0.52 22.17 4.81
N LEU A 708 -0.02 21.91 3.60
CA LEU A 708 -0.39 22.61 2.36
C LEU A 708 -1.17 21.65 1.47
N HIS A 709 -2.31 22.09 0.93
CA HIS A 709 -2.98 21.47 -0.23
C HIS A 709 -3.18 22.51 -1.33
N TRP A 710 -3.32 22.04 -2.56
CA TRP A 710 -3.68 22.85 -3.71
C TRP A 710 -5.14 22.60 -4.13
N ILE A 711 -5.97 23.64 -4.13
CA ILE A 711 -7.29 23.60 -4.76
C ILE A 711 -7.12 23.86 -6.25
N LYS A 712 -7.45 22.84 -7.05
CA LYS A 712 -7.38 22.88 -8.50
C LYS A 712 -8.72 23.32 -9.11
N ILE A 713 -8.66 24.30 -10.00
CA ILE A 713 -9.77 24.69 -10.89
C ILE A 713 -9.25 24.71 -12.33
N THR A 714 -10.02 24.12 -13.23
CA THR A 714 -9.66 24.00 -14.66
C THR A 714 -10.66 24.79 -15.49
N PRO A 715 -10.31 25.99 -15.97
CA PRO A 715 -11.09 26.71 -16.97
C PRO A 715 -11.16 25.92 -18.28
N ARG A 716 -12.35 25.84 -18.88
CA ARG A 716 -12.52 25.21 -20.20
C ARG A 716 -12.07 26.13 -21.33
N ASP A 717 -12.17 27.45 -21.12
CA ASP A 717 -11.63 28.47 -22.02
C ASP A 717 -10.25 28.94 -21.55
N ARG A 718 -9.43 29.45 -22.46
CA ARG A 718 -8.15 30.09 -22.13
C ARG A 718 -8.36 31.58 -21.89
N HIS A 719 -7.68 32.12 -20.89
CA HIS A 719 -7.83 33.52 -20.49
C HIS A 719 -6.53 34.31 -20.71
N ALA A 720 -6.64 35.49 -21.28
CA ALA A 720 -5.56 36.40 -21.65
C ALA A 720 -5.03 37.22 -20.46
N ASP A 721 -3.89 37.87 -20.67
CA ASP A 721 -3.29 38.81 -19.72
C ASP A 721 -4.29 39.90 -19.28
N GLY A 722 -4.29 40.20 -17.98
CA GLY A 722 -5.16 41.22 -17.37
C GLY A 722 -6.57 40.72 -16.99
N GLN A 723 -7.00 39.55 -17.48
CA GLN A 723 -8.29 38.96 -17.11
C GLN A 723 -8.27 38.38 -15.68
N ALA A 724 -9.42 38.40 -14.99
CA ALA A 724 -9.54 37.92 -13.62
C ALA A 724 -10.97 37.51 -13.24
N PHE A 725 -11.09 36.60 -12.28
CA PHE A 725 -12.34 36.23 -11.62
C PHE A 725 -12.08 35.91 -10.15
N GLN A 726 -13.10 35.52 -9.39
CA GLN A 726 -12.93 35.07 -8.01
C GLN A 726 -13.42 33.64 -7.79
N VAL A 727 -12.71 32.91 -6.93
CA VAL A 727 -13.05 31.57 -6.46
C VAL A 727 -13.45 31.66 -4.99
N SER A 728 -14.68 31.28 -4.65
CA SER A 728 -15.12 31.18 -3.26
C SER A 728 -14.77 29.80 -2.73
N ILE A 729 -13.83 29.76 -1.78
CA ILE A 729 -13.40 28.53 -1.10
C ILE A 729 -14.08 28.49 0.26
N ARG A 730 -14.79 27.40 0.53
CA ARG A 730 -15.40 27.11 1.83
C ARG A 730 -14.58 26.09 2.58
N VAL A 731 -14.54 26.25 3.90
CA VAL A 731 -13.91 25.30 4.82
C VAL A 731 -14.91 24.89 5.88
N LYS A 732 -14.98 23.59 6.15
CA LYS A 732 -15.73 22.98 7.26
C LYS A 732 -14.76 22.21 8.15
N GLY A 733 -14.86 22.38 9.48
CA GLY A 733 -14.06 21.64 10.48
C GLY A 733 -13.22 22.50 11.39
N LEU A 734 -13.15 23.80 11.12
CA LEU A 734 -12.32 24.76 11.86
C LEU A 734 -13.15 25.86 12.53
N GLY A 735 -14.46 25.65 12.63
CA GLY A 735 -15.42 26.56 13.26
C GLY A 735 -15.71 27.85 12.49
N ASP A 736 -16.60 28.65 13.04
CA ASP A 736 -17.23 29.79 12.36
C ASP A 736 -16.27 30.93 11.99
N LYS A 737 -15.11 31.00 12.65
CA LYS A 737 -14.09 32.01 12.39
C LYS A 737 -13.20 31.66 11.19
N GLN A 738 -13.28 30.43 10.68
CA GLN A 738 -12.38 29.90 9.64
C GLN A 738 -13.16 29.27 8.47
N LYS A 739 -14.29 29.86 8.06
CA LYS A 739 -15.20 29.36 6.98
C LYS A 739 -14.62 29.39 5.55
N GLY A 740 -13.33 29.65 5.39
CA GLY A 740 -12.69 29.90 4.10
C GLY A 740 -12.74 31.37 3.66
N ARG A 741 -12.49 31.60 2.36
CA ARG A 741 -12.33 32.94 1.77
C ARG A 741 -12.60 32.92 0.27
N THR A 742 -13.03 34.07 -0.26
CA THR A 742 -13.02 34.36 -1.70
C THR A 742 -11.64 34.83 -2.17
N VAL A 743 -11.03 34.10 -3.10
CA VAL A 743 -9.70 34.35 -3.67
C VAL A 743 -9.84 34.97 -5.06
N LYS A 744 -9.15 36.07 -5.32
CA LYS A 744 -9.07 36.62 -6.68
C LYS A 744 -8.01 35.85 -7.49
N VAL A 745 -8.36 35.41 -8.69
CA VAL A 745 -7.42 34.79 -9.63
C VAL A 745 -7.21 35.75 -10.80
N ARG A 746 -5.96 36.15 -11.03
CA ARG A 746 -5.57 37.06 -12.12
C ARG A 746 -4.64 36.34 -13.10
N PHE A 747 -4.91 36.50 -14.39
CA PHE A 747 -4.05 36.01 -15.46
C PHE A 747 -3.03 37.07 -15.85
N SER A 748 -1.75 36.68 -15.92
CA SER A 748 -0.70 37.57 -16.39
C SER A 748 0.34 36.86 -17.27
N ALA A 749 0.75 37.50 -18.36
CA ALA A 749 1.84 37.03 -19.23
C ALA A 749 3.23 37.13 -18.55
N ALA A 750 3.35 37.89 -17.46
CA ALA A 750 4.61 38.12 -16.75
C ALA A 750 4.94 37.05 -15.68
N VAL A 751 4.05 36.07 -15.46
CA VAL A 751 4.21 35.06 -14.40
C VAL A 751 4.47 33.68 -15.01
N PRO A 752 5.50 32.93 -14.54
CA PRO A 752 5.80 31.60 -15.03
C PRO A 752 4.75 30.57 -14.57
N THR A 753 4.72 29.42 -15.25
CA THR A 753 3.85 28.28 -14.89
C THR A 753 4.01 27.90 -13.42
N GLN A 754 2.88 27.67 -12.75
CA GLN A 754 2.89 27.24 -11.35
C GLN A 754 3.62 25.89 -11.23
N VAL A 755 4.63 25.84 -10.38
CA VAL A 755 5.32 24.58 -10.02
C VAL A 755 4.59 24.00 -8.81
N ILE A 756 3.99 22.83 -8.99
CA ILE A 756 3.21 22.16 -7.95
C ILE A 756 3.97 20.94 -7.45
N THR A 757 4.39 20.97 -6.19
CA THR A 757 4.80 19.77 -5.47
C THR A 757 3.55 19.19 -4.85
N GLN A 758 3.21 17.94 -5.17
CA GLN A 758 2.03 17.28 -4.63
C GLN A 758 2.25 16.98 -3.14
N PRO A 759 1.47 17.59 -2.24
CA PRO A 759 1.58 17.35 -0.80
C PRO A 759 1.01 15.97 -0.46
N PHE A 760 1.55 15.35 0.59
CA PHE A 760 1.01 14.11 1.13
C PHE A 760 -0.31 14.37 1.85
N HIS A 761 -1.37 13.83 1.28
CA HIS A 761 -2.66 13.71 1.95
C HIS A 761 -3.11 12.27 1.87
N ARG A 762 -3.34 11.63 3.02
CA ARG A 762 -3.76 10.23 3.05
C ARG A 762 -5.17 10.09 2.46
N PRO A 763 -5.47 8.96 1.79
CA PRO A 763 -6.86 8.62 1.50
C PRO A 763 -7.72 8.61 2.77
N LEU A 764 -9.01 8.91 2.61
CA LEU A 764 -10.01 8.73 3.67
C LEU A 764 -10.04 7.24 4.05
N ARG A 765 -9.92 6.93 5.34
CA ARG A 765 -9.95 5.55 5.84
C ARG A 765 -11.28 4.90 5.45
N ARG A 766 -11.23 3.61 5.09
CA ARG A 766 -12.43 2.77 5.04
C ARG A 766 -12.46 1.82 6.20
N LEU A 767 -13.57 1.79 6.92
CA LEU A 767 -13.79 0.91 8.06
C LEU A 767 -14.06 -0.53 7.58
N ASP A 768 -13.19 -1.45 7.95
CA ASP A 768 -13.34 -2.89 7.70
C ASP A 768 -13.58 -3.63 9.02
N LEU A 769 -14.72 -4.30 9.11
CA LEU A 769 -15.13 -5.11 10.27
C LEU A 769 -15.13 -6.61 9.99
N THR A 770 -14.60 -7.07 8.85
CA THR A 770 -14.60 -8.49 8.46
C THR A 770 -13.87 -9.40 9.47
N ARG A 771 -12.86 -8.85 10.17
CA ARG A 771 -12.11 -9.52 11.25
C ARG A 771 -12.52 -9.08 12.65
N ALA A 772 -13.48 -8.16 12.76
CA ALA A 772 -13.91 -7.63 14.04
C ALA A 772 -14.92 -8.57 14.71
N ALA A 773 -14.73 -8.82 16.00
CA ALA A 773 -15.68 -9.59 16.77
C ALA A 773 -16.77 -8.66 17.31
N ARG A 774 -18.02 -8.87 16.87
CA ARG A 774 -19.18 -8.17 17.43
C ARG A 774 -19.46 -8.67 18.84
N LYS A 775 -19.62 -7.77 19.82
CA LYS A 775 -19.85 -8.12 21.24
C LYS A 775 -21.32 -8.33 21.58
N ASN A 776 -22.23 -7.59 20.94
CA ASN A 776 -23.66 -7.65 21.21
C ASN A 776 -24.45 -8.33 20.09
N THR A 777 -25.67 -8.75 20.40
CA THR A 777 -26.71 -9.05 19.42
C THR A 777 -27.72 -7.90 19.37
N PHE A 778 -28.34 -7.67 18.22
CA PHE A 778 -29.45 -6.73 18.08
C PHE A 778 -30.49 -7.33 17.14
N ASP A 779 -31.67 -7.61 17.66
CA ASP A 779 -32.82 -8.06 16.86
C ASP A 779 -33.97 -7.08 17.11
N PRO A 780 -34.34 -6.26 16.10
CA PRO A 780 -35.45 -5.33 16.23
C PRO A 780 -36.79 -5.97 16.60
N ALA A 781 -37.02 -7.23 16.23
CA ALA A 781 -38.30 -7.92 16.44
C ALA A 781 -38.48 -8.41 17.89
N THR A 782 -37.38 -8.69 18.59
CA THR A 782 -37.40 -9.19 19.98
C THR A 782 -36.83 -8.20 20.98
N LEU A 783 -36.53 -6.97 20.57
CA LEU A 783 -35.98 -5.93 21.42
C LEU A 783 -37.00 -5.54 22.51
N THR A 784 -36.57 -5.62 23.76
CA THR A 784 -37.32 -5.16 24.94
C THR A 784 -36.76 -3.84 25.47
N HIS A 785 -37.65 -3.01 26.02
CA HIS A 785 -37.30 -1.71 26.56
C HIS A 785 -38.18 -1.34 27.77
N ASN A 786 -37.61 -0.60 28.70
CA ASN A 786 -38.32 -0.01 29.84
C ASN A 786 -37.55 1.23 30.35
N PRO A 787 -38.13 2.14 31.14
CA PRO A 787 -37.46 3.40 31.46
C PRO A 787 -36.20 3.27 32.32
N THR A 788 -36.02 2.17 33.04
CA THR A 788 -34.91 1.95 33.98
C THR A 788 -33.81 1.04 33.42
N GLY A 789 -34.08 0.29 32.35
CA GLY A 789 -33.18 -0.72 31.80
C GLY A 789 -33.10 -2.00 32.65
N ASP A 790 -34.07 -2.21 33.55
CA ASP A 790 -34.10 -3.39 34.42
C ASP A 790 -34.21 -4.66 33.58
N GLY A 791 -33.60 -5.76 34.06
CA GLY A 791 -33.60 -7.05 33.35
C GLY A 791 -32.69 -7.13 32.12
N GLY A 792 -31.88 -6.08 31.87
CA GLY A 792 -31.01 -5.99 30.70
C GLY A 792 -31.67 -5.35 29.48
N ASP A 793 -32.87 -4.79 29.63
CA ASP A 793 -33.58 -4.07 28.57
C ASP A 793 -32.85 -2.80 28.12
N TRP A 794 -33.18 -2.31 26.92
CA TRP A 794 -32.79 -0.97 26.51
C TRP A 794 -33.58 0.07 27.32
N MET A 795 -32.93 1.16 27.76
CA MET A 795 -33.67 2.19 28.50
C MET A 795 -34.46 3.08 27.55
N SER A 796 -35.75 3.27 27.82
CA SER A 796 -36.66 4.12 27.05
C SER A 796 -36.85 5.55 27.61
N ALA A 797 -35.98 5.97 28.52
CA ALA A 797 -35.85 7.31 29.05
C ALA A 797 -34.37 7.71 29.09
N LEU A 798 -34.05 9.00 29.22
CA LEU A 798 -32.67 9.45 29.46
C LEU A 798 -32.25 9.11 30.90
N SER A 799 -30.95 9.07 31.18
CA SER A 799 -30.43 8.68 32.51
C SER A 799 -30.80 9.67 33.62
N HIS A 800 -31.22 10.88 33.25
CA HIS A 800 -31.68 11.93 34.14
C HIS A 800 -33.18 12.26 33.98
N GLY A 801 -33.97 11.38 33.35
CA GLY A 801 -35.43 11.50 33.24
C GLY A 801 -35.96 11.51 31.81
N ARG A 802 -37.17 12.05 31.62
CA ARG A 802 -37.88 12.02 30.33
C ARG A 802 -37.87 13.36 29.57
N SER A 803 -37.11 14.34 30.07
CA SER A 803 -36.92 15.64 29.43
C SER A 803 -35.44 16.03 29.41
N GLN A 804 -35.11 16.94 28.50
CA GLN A 804 -33.78 17.53 28.38
C GLN A 804 -33.88 19.05 28.32
N ASP A 805 -34.24 19.65 29.45
CA ASP A 805 -34.47 21.10 29.55
C ASP A 805 -33.19 21.91 29.29
N GLY A 806 -32.01 21.35 29.55
CA GLY A 806 -30.71 21.96 29.24
C GLY A 806 -30.53 22.26 27.74
N ASN A 807 -31.11 21.43 26.87
CA ASN A 807 -31.15 21.61 25.42
C ASN A 807 -32.42 22.34 24.95
N GLN A 808 -33.27 22.78 25.88
CA GLN A 808 -34.57 23.41 25.61
C GLN A 808 -35.46 22.57 24.68
N GLU A 809 -35.34 21.24 24.75
CA GLU A 809 -36.19 20.31 24.01
C GLU A 809 -37.66 20.50 24.41
N THR A 810 -38.55 20.41 23.43
CA THR A 810 -40.00 20.60 23.61
C THR A 810 -40.78 19.28 23.58
N GLY A 811 -40.13 18.16 23.31
CA GLY A 811 -40.70 16.81 23.33
C GLY A 811 -40.49 16.06 24.64
N LEU A 812 -41.45 15.22 25.00
CA LEU A 812 -41.37 14.26 26.10
C LEU A 812 -40.85 12.92 25.58
N TYR A 813 -39.77 12.38 26.14
CA TYR A 813 -39.31 11.02 25.85
C TYR A 813 -40.28 9.98 26.41
N ALA A 814 -41.19 9.50 25.55
CA ALA A 814 -42.28 8.62 25.92
C ALA A 814 -41.98 7.15 25.55
N ASP A 815 -42.64 6.26 26.27
CA ASP A 815 -42.78 4.84 25.95
C ASP A 815 -44.22 4.40 26.27
N ALA A 816 -44.52 3.11 26.14
CA ALA A 816 -45.85 2.57 26.41
C ALA A 816 -46.34 2.75 27.87
N SER A 817 -45.46 3.11 28.81
CA SER A 817 -45.85 3.38 30.21
C SER A 817 -46.51 4.75 30.41
N ILE A 818 -46.43 5.64 29.41
CA ILE A 818 -47.00 6.99 29.48
C ILE A 818 -48.43 6.98 28.92
N ALA A 819 -49.40 7.33 29.77
CA ALA A 819 -50.79 7.46 29.34
C ALA A 819 -50.93 8.56 28.28
N GLY A 820 -51.48 8.20 27.12
CA GLY A 820 -51.64 9.11 25.98
C GLY A 820 -50.44 9.18 25.02
N ALA A 821 -49.39 8.39 25.26
CA ALA A 821 -48.34 8.20 24.26
C ALA A 821 -48.88 7.49 23.01
N ASP A 822 -48.39 7.91 21.84
CA ASP A 822 -48.77 7.38 20.53
C ASP A 822 -47.66 6.46 20.01
N ASN A 823 -47.74 5.18 20.37
CA ASN A 823 -46.83 4.12 19.92
C ASN A 823 -45.35 4.55 19.69
N PRO A 824 -44.71 5.14 20.71
CA PRO A 824 -43.42 5.84 20.59
C PRO A 824 -42.26 4.95 20.17
N ILE A 825 -42.26 3.70 20.62
CA ILE A 825 -41.22 2.70 20.34
C ILE A 825 -41.93 1.43 19.91
N SER A 826 -41.72 1.01 18.67
CA SER A 826 -42.42 -0.14 18.08
C SER A 826 -41.59 -0.86 17.04
N TYR A 827 -41.83 -2.15 16.84
CA TYR A 827 -41.26 -2.89 15.72
C TYR A 827 -42.06 -2.60 14.44
N ASP A 828 -41.38 -2.16 13.38
CA ASP A 828 -41.94 -2.04 12.04
C ASP A 828 -41.59 -3.29 11.24
N ALA A 829 -42.60 -4.13 10.98
CA ALA A 829 -42.43 -5.40 10.28
C ALA A 829 -42.08 -5.24 8.79
N ALA A 830 -42.48 -4.14 8.15
CA ALA A 830 -42.19 -3.90 6.74
C ALA A 830 -40.73 -3.48 6.54
N GLU A 831 -40.24 -2.64 7.45
CA GLU A 831 -38.88 -2.13 7.45
C GLU A 831 -37.87 -3.08 8.12
N LYS A 832 -38.38 -4.03 8.92
CA LYS A 832 -37.64 -4.92 9.82
C LYS A 832 -36.73 -4.13 10.76
N ALA A 833 -37.28 -3.09 11.35
CA ALA A 833 -36.54 -2.10 12.14
C ALA A 833 -37.31 -1.70 13.40
N ILE A 834 -36.60 -1.26 14.44
CA ILE A 834 -37.23 -0.60 15.58
C ILE A 834 -37.49 0.85 15.19
N ARG A 835 -38.71 1.31 15.40
CA ARG A 835 -39.21 2.63 15.06
C ARG A 835 -39.25 3.51 16.30
N LEU A 836 -38.55 4.63 16.25
CA LEU A 836 -38.64 5.71 17.23
C LEU A 836 -39.53 6.81 16.63
N HIS A 837 -40.74 6.93 17.16
CA HIS A 837 -41.81 7.77 16.60
C HIS A 837 -41.89 9.14 17.31
N SER A 838 -41.46 10.19 16.60
CA SER A 838 -41.70 11.57 17.03
C SER A 838 -42.95 12.16 16.38
N VAL A 839 -43.82 12.76 17.20
CA VAL A 839 -45.13 13.26 16.73
C VAL A 839 -45.63 14.42 17.59
N GLY A 840 -46.41 15.32 17.01
CA GLY A 840 -47.21 16.27 17.77
C GLY A 840 -48.45 15.56 18.33
N TYR A 841 -48.65 15.60 19.64
CA TYR A 841 -49.78 14.92 20.25
C TYR A 841 -51.13 15.50 19.78
N ALA A 842 -52.09 14.63 19.52
CA ALA A 842 -53.48 15.03 19.26
C ALA A 842 -54.15 15.68 20.48
N SER A 843 -53.70 15.34 21.69
CA SER A 843 -54.09 15.97 22.95
C SER A 843 -52.89 16.01 23.88
N ARG A 844 -52.68 17.13 24.58
CA ARG A 844 -51.49 17.30 25.43
C ARG A 844 -51.40 16.18 26.47
N VAL A 845 -50.20 15.64 26.64
CA VAL A 845 -49.89 14.63 27.64
C VAL A 845 -49.30 15.32 28.87
N GLU A 846 -49.84 15.03 30.05
CA GLU A 846 -49.29 15.53 31.32
C GLU A 846 -48.24 14.56 31.85
N TRP A 847 -47.05 15.07 32.17
CA TRP A 847 -46.01 14.33 32.86
C TRP A 847 -45.21 15.28 33.75
N ASP A 848 -44.96 14.84 34.99
CA ASP A 848 -44.25 15.60 36.02
C ASP A 848 -44.77 17.04 36.21
N LYS A 849 -46.10 17.17 36.26
CA LYS A 849 -46.85 18.43 36.41
C LYS A 849 -46.66 19.41 35.25
N ARG A 850 -46.18 18.94 34.09
CA ARG A 850 -46.00 19.72 32.86
C ARG A 850 -46.81 19.11 31.72
N ASN A 851 -47.50 19.96 30.98
CA ASN A 851 -48.20 19.56 29.75
C ASN A 851 -47.24 19.58 28.56
N TRP A 852 -47.14 18.45 27.88
CA TRP A 852 -46.31 18.25 26.70
C TRP A 852 -47.15 18.20 25.43
N SER A 853 -46.70 18.94 24.43
CA SER A 853 -47.37 19.05 23.12
C SER A 853 -46.77 18.09 22.08
N TYR A 854 -45.60 17.51 22.36
CA TYR A 854 -44.82 16.71 21.43
C TYR A 854 -44.27 15.45 22.11
N GLN A 855 -44.22 14.38 21.34
CA GLN A 855 -43.60 13.12 21.67
C GLN A 855 -42.20 13.04 21.08
N ALA A 856 -41.24 12.62 21.90
CA ALA A 856 -39.92 12.17 21.52
C ALA A 856 -39.75 10.70 21.93
N ALA A 857 -38.73 10.04 21.39
CA ALA A 857 -38.42 8.65 21.71
C ALA A 857 -36.91 8.44 21.79
N VAL A 858 -36.46 7.55 22.69
CA VAL A 858 -35.05 7.24 22.94
C VAL A 858 -34.88 5.78 23.31
N LEU A 859 -33.76 5.19 22.91
CA LEU A 859 -33.21 3.96 23.45
C LEU A 859 -31.74 4.17 23.80
N GLN A 860 -31.32 3.70 24.99
CA GLN A 860 -29.91 3.77 25.41
C GLN A 860 -29.43 2.52 26.14
N GLY A 861 -28.12 2.28 26.08
CA GLY A 861 -27.46 1.09 26.59
C GLY A 861 -26.73 1.25 27.92
N LEU A 862 -27.08 2.22 28.79
CA LEU A 862 -26.32 2.53 30.02
C LEU A 862 -26.05 1.29 30.90
N HIS A 863 -27.02 0.39 31.03
CA HIS A 863 -26.93 -0.83 31.83
C HIS A 863 -26.59 -2.10 31.02
N ARG A 864 -26.25 -1.95 29.74
CA ARG A 864 -25.97 -3.05 28.80
C ARG A 864 -24.48 -3.18 28.51
N ASP A 865 -23.80 -4.03 29.27
CA ASP A 865 -22.34 -4.23 29.14
C ASP A 865 -21.92 -4.74 27.75
N ASP A 866 -22.80 -5.40 27.01
CA ASP A 866 -22.55 -5.92 25.66
C ASP A 866 -22.41 -4.82 24.60
N VAL A 867 -22.96 -3.63 24.83
CA VAL A 867 -22.83 -2.47 23.92
C VAL A 867 -21.93 -1.35 24.48
N CYS A 868 -21.27 -1.61 25.60
CA CYS A 868 -20.41 -0.64 26.28
C CYS A 868 -18.94 -1.06 26.28
N GLY A 869 -18.07 -0.07 26.28
CA GLY A 869 -16.64 -0.27 26.37
C GLY A 869 -15.82 1.00 26.26
N VAL A 870 -14.50 0.85 26.36
CA VAL A 870 -13.54 1.95 26.45
C VAL A 870 -13.02 2.37 25.08
N GLU A 871 -12.83 1.39 24.20
CA GLU A 871 -12.29 1.53 22.84
C GLU A 871 -13.08 0.62 21.90
N GLY A 872 -12.91 0.82 20.60
CA GLY A 872 -13.54 0.00 19.56
C GLY A 872 -14.51 0.79 18.71
N VAL A 873 -15.40 0.07 18.01
CA VAL A 873 -16.32 0.64 17.03
C VAL A 873 -17.75 0.53 17.51
N TRP A 874 -18.47 1.65 17.53
CA TRP A 874 -19.93 1.69 17.68
C TRP A 874 -20.55 2.04 16.33
N ARG A 875 -21.56 1.27 15.92
CA ARG A 875 -22.25 1.44 14.63
C ARG A 875 -23.76 1.39 14.81
N ILE A 876 -24.48 2.21 14.06
CA ILE A 876 -25.91 2.11 13.84
C ILE A 876 -26.22 2.04 12.33
N GLU A 877 -27.18 1.23 11.94
CA GLU A 877 -27.78 1.26 10.60
C GLU A 877 -29.22 1.78 10.70
N ALA A 878 -29.49 2.95 10.14
CA ALA A 878 -30.79 3.59 10.27
C ALA A 878 -31.19 4.47 9.09
N LYS A 879 -32.51 4.64 8.90
CA LYS A 879 -33.11 5.78 8.19
C LYS A 879 -33.33 6.91 9.18
N ILE A 880 -32.92 8.12 8.81
CA ILE A 880 -32.88 9.28 9.70
C ILE A 880 -34.00 10.26 9.32
N PRO A 881 -34.90 10.65 10.24
CA PRO A 881 -36.01 11.52 9.92
C PRO A 881 -35.51 12.92 9.52
N VAL A 882 -36.16 13.48 8.51
CA VAL A 882 -35.87 14.84 7.99
C VAL A 882 -37.01 15.83 8.27
N ARG A 883 -37.98 15.42 9.10
CA ARG A 883 -39.10 16.28 9.50
C ARG A 883 -38.58 17.52 10.21
N ARG A 884 -39.12 18.67 9.82
CA ARG A 884 -38.82 19.96 10.46
C ARG A 884 -39.00 19.88 11.98
N TYR A 885 -37.97 20.28 12.72
CA TYR A 885 -37.87 20.29 14.19
C TYR A 885 -37.81 18.92 14.88
N SER A 886 -37.79 17.81 14.12
CA SER A 886 -37.29 16.54 14.65
C SER A 886 -35.77 16.59 14.74
N TRP A 887 -35.18 16.10 15.82
CA TRP A 887 -33.74 16.13 16.02
C TRP A 887 -33.25 14.72 16.36
N PRO A 888 -33.04 13.88 15.33
CA PRO A 888 -32.50 12.54 15.53
C PRO A 888 -30.99 12.57 15.80
N ALA A 889 -30.54 11.67 16.65
CA ALA A 889 -29.13 11.52 16.98
C ALA A 889 -28.74 10.06 17.29
N PHE A 890 -27.47 9.75 17.06
CA PHE A 890 -26.78 8.57 17.60
C PHE A 890 -25.44 9.02 18.19
N TRP A 891 -25.25 8.74 19.46
CA TRP A 891 -24.20 9.36 20.27
C TRP A 891 -23.78 8.46 21.41
N LEU A 892 -22.60 8.74 21.96
CA LEU A 892 -22.00 8.04 23.08
C LEU A 892 -21.83 9.00 24.25
N VAL A 893 -22.03 8.50 25.47
CA VAL A 893 -21.73 9.26 26.69
C VAL A 893 -20.89 8.40 27.63
N ASN A 894 -20.00 9.03 28.40
CA ASN A 894 -19.24 8.29 29.40
C ASN A 894 -20.13 7.70 30.49
N ARG A 895 -19.79 6.51 30.98
CA ARG A 895 -20.40 5.88 32.16
C ARG A 895 -19.36 5.42 33.18
N SER A 896 -19.80 5.29 34.43
CA SER A 896 -19.06 4.61 35.49
C SER A 896 -20.00 3.77 36.34
N LYS A 897 -19.44 2.77 37.00
CA LYS A 897 -20.14 1.90 37.95
C LYS A 897 -19.95 2.44 39.36
N ALA A 898 -21.06 2.71 40.05
CA ALA A 898 -21.03 3.06 41.47
C ALA A 898 -20.59 1.84 42.31
N SER A 899 -20.07 2.08 43.52
CA SER A 899 -19.72 1.01 44.46
C SER A 899 -20.90 0.10 44.82
N ALA A 900 -22.12 0.62 44.76
CA ALA A 900 -23.37 -0.13 44.95
C ALA A 900 -23.80 -0.97 43.73
N GLY A 901 -23.01 -1.00 42.65
CA GLY A 901 -23.19 -1.89 41.50
C GLY A 901 -24.03 -1.33 40.34
N PHE A 902 -24.68 -0.17 40.48
CA PHE A 902 -25.43 0.48 39.40
C PHE A 902 -24.53 1.37 38.53
N TYR A 903 -24.86 1.52 37.25
CA TYR A 903 -24.15 2.42 36.33
C TYR A 903 -24.79 3.82 36.31
N TYR A 904 -23.99 4.85 36.08
CA TYR A 904 -24.46 6.22 35.92
C TYR A 904 -23.66 6.95 34.82
N SER A 905 -24.31 7.90 34.16
CA SER A 905 -23.69 8.72 33.12
C SER A 905 -22.73 9.76 33.72
N GLN A 906 -21.63 10.04 33.03
CA GLN A 906 -20.57 10.94 33.48
C GLN A 906 -20.33 12.10 32.51
N TRP A 907 -21.27 13.03 32.44
CA TRP A 907 -21.14 14.21 31.57
C TRP A 907 -20.39 15.36 32.28
N PRO A 908 -19.58 16.20 31.59
CA PRO A 908 -19.26 16.24 30.16
C PRO A 908 -18.25 15.16 29.72
N GLY A 909 -18.51 14.57 28.55
CA GLY A 909 -17.80 13.41 28.03
C GLY A 909 -18.70 12.66 27.05
N GLU A 910 -18.83 13.21 25.85
CA GLU A 910 -19.85 12.82 24.88
C GLU A 910 -19.30 12.89 23.45
N ILE A 911 -19.69 11.92 22.61
CA ILE A 911 -19.30 11.78 21.21
C ILE A 911 -20.58 11.64 20.37
N ASP A 912 -20.86 12.64 19.56
CA ASP A 912 -21.99 12.68 18.65
C ASP A 912 -21.55 12.08 17.31
N ILE A 913 -22.05 10.88 16.99
CA ILE A 913 -21.70 10.14 15.77
C ILE A 913 -22.56 10.63 14.59
N LEU A 914 -23.82 10.94 14.91
CA LEU A 914 -24.83 11.43 14.01
C LEU A 914 -25.68 12.43 14.79
N GLU A 915 -25.84 13.63 14.24
CA GLU A 915 -26.88 14.57 14.62
C GLU A 915 -27.49 15.23 13.37
N LYS A 916 -28.81 15.39 13.39
CA LYS A 916 -29.53 16.14 12.37
C LYS A 916 -30.49 17.13 13.00
N PHE A 917 -30.31 18.42 12.74
CA PHE A 917 -31.07 19.46 13.44
C PHE A 917 -32.46 19.75 12.83
N ASN A 918 -32.67 19.52 11.54
CA ASN A 918 -33.91 19.80 10.80
C ASN A 918 -34.53 21.16 11.15
N HIS A 919 -33.76 22.24 11.04
CA HIS A 919 -34.13 23.61 11.42
C HIS A 919 -34.31 23.89 12.92
N ALA A 920 -34.08 22.91 13.81
CA ALA A 920 -33.87 23.20 15.22
C ALA A 920 -32.76 24.27 15.34
N TRP A 921 -32.96 25.22 16.25
CA TRP A 921 -32.05 26.36 16.44
C TRP A 921 -31.79 27.23 15.20
N GLY A 922 -32.64 27.14 14.17
CA GLY A 922 -32.46 27.88 12.93
C GLY A 922 -31.40 27.29 12.01
N ALA A 923 -31.03 26.02 12.20
CA ALA A 923 -30.13 25.31 11.30
C ALA A 923 -30.60 25.40 9.84
N ALA A 924 -29.66 25.63 8.92
CA ALA A 924 -29.89 25.71 7.48
C ALA A 924 -29.60 24.36 6.81
N ASP A 925 -30.01 23.27 7.45
CA ASP A 925 -29.68 21.91 7.07
C ASP A 925 -30.62 21.41 5.94
N THR A 926 -30.14 20.46 5.13
CA THR A 926 -30.87 19.90 3.99
C THR A 926 -31.28 18.45 4.28
N PRO A 927 -32.09 17.78 3.44
CA PRO A 927 -32.35 16.34 3.61
C PRO A 927 -31.11 15.44 3.57
N TYR A 928 -29.93 15.96 3.24
CA TYR A 928 -28.68 15.24 3.03
C TYR A 928 -27.58 15.58 4.04
N THR A 929 -27.80 16.58 4.90
CA THR A 929 -26.80 17.04 5.87
C THR A 929 -26.90 16.30 7.19
N SER A 930 -25.74 16.06 7.80
CA SER A 930 -25.56 15.56 9.16
C SER A 930 -24.38 16.27 9.83
N SER A 931 -24.21 16.05 11.13
CA SER A 931 -23.00 16.42 11.85
C SER A 931 -22.47 15.28 12.74
N PHE A 932 -21.21 15.43 13.13
CA PHE A 932 -20.59 14.70 14.25
C PHE A 932 -19.90 15.71 15.18
N ALA A 933 -19.76 15.40 16.45
CA ALA A 933 -19.15 16.28 17.44
C ALA A 933 -18.62 15.54 18.66
N GLN A 934 -17.89 16.28 19.51
CA GLN A 934 -17.49 15.87 20.84
C GLN A 934 -17.81 16.99 21.82
N HIS A 935 -18.35 16.65 22.99
CA HIS A 935 -18.59 17.56 24.09
C HIS A 935 -17.69 17.18 25.27
N PHE A 936 -16.96 18.16 25.81
CA PHE A 936 -15.87 17.88 26.75
C PHE A 936 -15.71 18.92 27.86
N GLY A 937 -15.15 18.45 28.97
CA GLY A 937 -14.89 19.18 30.21
C GLY A 937 -14.54 18.20 31.33
N PRO A 938 -14.28 18.70 32.56
CA PRO A 938 -14.03 17.83 33.70
C PRO A 938 -15.21 16.90 33.97
N ILE A 939 -14.95 15.60 34.02
CA ILE A 939 -15.99 14.58 34.15
C ILE A 939 -16.80 14.76 35.44
N ASN A 940 -18.13 14.62 35.35
CA ASN A 940 -19.14 14.86 36.40
C ASN A 940 -19.31 16.33 36.82
N GLU A 941 -18.65 17.28 36.15
CA GLU A 941 -18.82 18.72 36.41
C GLU A 941 -19.62 19.38 35.27
N TRP A 942 -20.90 19.04 35.15
CA TRP A 942 -21.73 19.51 34.03
C TRP A 942 -21.76 21.04 33.89
N GLN A 943 -21.71 21.79 34.99
CA GLN A 943 -21.66 23.26 34.96
C GLN A 943 -20.33 23.81 34.40
N ASN A 944 -19.30 22.97 34.28
CA ASN A 944 -17.94 23.32 33.88
C ASN A 944 -17.58 22.74 32.49
N LYS A 945 -18.57 22.57 31.60
CA LYS A 945 -18.34 22.24 30.18
C LYS A 945 -17.32 23.22 29.59
N LYS A 946 -16.25 22.69 28.98
CA LYS A 946 -15.18 23.50 28.39
C LYS A 946 -15.42 23.83 26.93
N GLY A 947 -16.01 22.90 26.19
CA GLY A 947 -16.27 23.14 24.79
C GLY A 947 -17.08 22.03 24.11
N ALA A 948 -17.33 22.29 22.84
CA ALA A 948 -17.76 21.30 21.87
C ALA A 948 -16.90 21.47 20.62
N PHE A 949 -16.59 20.36 19.95
CA PHE A 949 -15.81 20.37 18.73
C PHE A 949 -16.37 19.34 17.76
N GLY A 950 -16.78 19.79 16.58
CA GLY A 950 -17.53 18.97 15.64
C GLY A 950 -17.57 19.60 14.27
N ASN A 951 -18.27 18.92 13.36
CA ASN A 951 -18.32 19.27 11.97
C ASN A 951 -19.67 18.92 11.35
N ASP A 952 -20.21 19.83 10.53
CA ASP A 952 -21.34 19.55 9.64
C ASP A 952 -20.83 19.11 8.26
N PHE A 953 -21.59 18.26 7.58
CA PHE A 953 -21.23 17.78 6.25
C PHE A 953 -22.46 17.30 5.48
N ASP A 954 -22.33 17.29 4.14
CA ASP A 954 -23.30 16.63 3.28
C ASP A 954 -22.85 15.19 3.03
N VAL A 955 -23.75 14.23 3.22
CA VAL A 955 -23.41 12.79 3.15
C VAL A 955 -23.00 12.36 1.74
N ASP A 956 -23.50 13.03 0.70
CA ASP A 956 -23.16 12.76 -0.71
C ASP A 956 -21.73 13.17 -1.09
N GLN A 957 -21.12 14.11 -0.35
CA GLN A 957 -19.71 14.51 -0.54
C GLN A 957 -18.74 13.36 -0.27
N TYR A 958 -19.18 12.34 0.45
CA TYR A 958 -18.38 11.16 0.81
C TYR A 958 -18.71 9.93 -0.04
N GLY A 959 -19.29 10.14 -1.23
CA GLY A 959 -19.56 9.06 -2.19
C GLY A 959 -20.85 8.28 -1.94
N SER A 960 -21.71 8.79 -1.04
CA SER A 960 -23.07 8.28 -0.91
C SER A 960 -23.96 8.83 -2.04
N PRO A 961 -24.93 8.06 -2.54
CA PRO A 961 -25.97 8.60 -3.41
C PRO A 961 -26.66 9.79 -2.75
N ARG A 962 -27.01 10.81 -3.54
CA ARG A 962 -27.76 11.98 -3.05
C ARG A 962 -29.23 11.65 -2.85
N THR A 963 -29.50 10.80 -1.86
CA THR A 963 -30.84 10.36 -1.45
C THR A 963 -31.16 10.93 -0.07
N PRO A 964 -32.40 11.45 0.16
CA PRO A 964 -32.79 11.94 1.48
C PRO A 964 -32.59 10.88 2.56
N LEU A 965 -32.11 11.29 3.74
CA LEU A 965 -31.75 10.35 4.81
C LEU A 965 -32.94 9.56 5.38
N ASP A 966 -34.17 10.01 5.16
CA ASP A 966 -35.40 9.30 5.55
C ASP A 966 -35.81 8.21 4.54
N GLU A 967 -35.20 8.18 3.36
CA GLU A 967 -35.51 7.22 2.29
C GLU A 967 -34.49 6.07 2.18
N VAL A 968 -33.31 6.20 2.79
CA VAL A 968 -32.20 5.25 2.64
C VAL A 968 -31.59 4.84 3.98
N TYR A 969 -31.32 3.54 4.15
CA TYR A 969 -30.53 3.08 5.30
C TYR A 969 -29.09 3.49 5.14
N THR A 970 -28.58 4.17 6.16
CA THR A 970 -27.20 4.65 6.20
C THR A 970 -26.53 4.06 7.42
N SER A 971 -25.31 3.55 7.24
CA SER A 971 -24.45 3.10 8.34
C SER A 971 -23.71 4.30 8.89
N TRP A 972 -23.81 4.53 10.20
CA TRP A 972 -23.07 5.56 10.93
C TRP A 972 -22.22 4.88 11.98
N ALA A 973 -20.93 5.16 11.99
CA ALA A 973 -20.03 4.53 12.94
C ALA A 973 -18.98 5.48 13.49
N VAL A 974 -18.46 5.15 14.66
CA VAL A 974 -17.30 5.80 15.25
C VAL A 974 -16.31 4.76 15.73
N HIS A 975 -15.02 5.03 15.55
CA HIS A 975 -13.94 4.29 16.17
C HIS A 975 -13.26 5.15 17.23
N VAL A 976 -13.18 4.66 18.47
CA VAL A 976 -12.48 5.30 19.59
C VAL A 976 -11.22 4.51 19.91
N ALA A 977 -10.07 5.19 19.92
CA ALA A 977 -8.77 4.59 20.20
C ALA A 977 -7.93 5.45 21.16
N TYR A 978 -7.42 4.84 22.22
CA TYR A 978 -6.43 5.43 23.11
C TYR A 978 -5.03 5.04 22.64
N ASP A 979 -4.20 6.03 22.34
CA ASP A 979 -2.79 5.81 22.04
C ASP A 979 -2.07 5.24 23.28
N PRO A 980 -1.41 4.07 23.17
CA PRO A 980 -0.79 3.39 24.30
C PRO A 980 0.54 4.00 24.76
N VAL A 981 1.13 4.91 23.98
CA VAL A 981 2.44 5.51 24.23
C VAL A 981 2.33 7.00 24.54
N ASP A 982 1.67 7.76 23.66
CA ASP A 982 1.46 9.19 23.80
C ASP A 982 -0.02 9.46 24.02
N THR A 983 -0.41 9.55 25.29
CA THR A 983 -1.81 9.80 25.66
C THR A 983 -2.38 11.07 25.03
N THR A 984 -1.56 12.02 24.57
CA THR A 984 -2.04 13.22 23.85
C THR A 984 -2.44 12.93 22.39
N LYS A 985 -2.32 11.69 21.91
CA LYS A 985 -2.64 11.29 20.53
C LYS A 985 -3.83 10.32 20.41
N SER A 986 -4.54 10.07 21.51
CA SER A 986 -5.79 9.30 21.45
C SER A 986 -6.77 9.94 20.47
N GLU A 987 -7.44 9.16 19.63
CA GLU A 987 -8.24 9.66 18.50
C GLU A 987 -9.65 9.07 18.48
N VAL A 988 -10.54 9.81 17.83
CA VAL A 988 -11.89 9.40 17.47
C VAL A 988 -12.08 9.62 15.96
N THR A 989 -12.51 8.58 15.24
CA THR A 989 -12.74 8.65 13.79
C THR A 989 -14.20 8.32 13.48
N PHE A 990 -14.85 9.16 12.68
CA PHE A 990 -16.26 9.08 12.30
C PHE A 990 -16.41 8.55 10.88
N PHE A 991 -17.40 7.69 10.66
CA PHE A 991 -17.64 7.02 9.40
C PHE A 991 -19.11 7.09 8.99
N VAL A 992 -19.33 7.26 7.68
CA VAL A 992 -20.64 7.09 7.03
C VAL A 992 -20.50 6.12 5.89
N ASN A 993 -21.32 5.08 5.87
CA ASN A 993 -21.22 3.96 4.91
C ASN A 993 -19.76 3.44 4.82
N ASP A 994 -19.15 3.31 5.99
CA ASP A 994 -17.79 2.82 6.20
C ASP A 994 -16.69 3.70 5.60
N ARG A 995 -17.01 4.91 5.15
CA ARG A 995 -16.01 5.89 4.71
C ARG A 995 -15.82 6.96 5.77
N GLU A 996 -14.56 7.29 6.06
CA GLU A 996 -14.23 8.35 6.99
C GLU A 996 -14.82 9.70 6.54
N VAL A 997 -15.49 10.36 7.48
CA VAL A 997 -16.00 11.74 7.33
C VAL A 997 -15.26 12.73 8.24
N GLY A 998 -14.48 12.23 9.20
CA GLY A 998 -13.56 13.03 9.99
C GLY A 998 -12.81 12.22 11.04
N CYS A 999 -11.62 12.67 11.41
CA CYS A 999 -10.83 12.15 12.52
C CYS A 999 -10.42 13.32 13.43
N GLN A 1000 -10.54 13.15 14.74
CA GLN A 1000 -10.22 14.18 15.72
C GLN A 1000 -9.47 13.56 16.88
N ILE A 1001 -8.70 14.37 17.59
CA ILE A 1001 -8.22 13.99 18.91
C ILE A 1001 -9.42 13.72 19.85
N LEU A 1002 -9.29 12.69 20.68
CA LEU A 1002 -10.31 12.30 21.64
C LEU A 1002 -10.38 13.33 22.77
N HIS A 1003 -11.32 14.27 22.67
CA HIS A 1003 -11.62 15.25 23.70
C HIS A 1003 -12.60 14.71 24.75
N ALA A 1004 -13.51 13.82 24.35
CA ALA A 1004 -14.51 13.19 25.21
C ALA A 1004 -13.90 12.13 26.15
N ARG A 1005 -12.92 12.54 26.96
CA ARG A 1005 -12.15 11.68 27.85
C ARG A 1005 -11.97 12.32 29.22
N HIS A 1006 -11.40 11.56 30.16
CA HIS A 1006 -11.09 12.07 31.48
C HIS A 1006 -10.00 13.17 31.44
N GLN A 1007 -10.13 14.16 32.34
CA GLN A 1007 -9.17 15.28 32.47
C GLN A 1007 -7.75 14.83 32.84
N ASP A 1008 -7.64 13.71 33.55
CA ASP A 1008 -6.39 12.96 33.72
C ASP A 1008 -6.18 12.03 32.51
N LEU A 1009 -5.16 12.33 31.72
CA LEU A 1009 -4.86 11.62 30.48
C LEU A 1009 -4.49 10.14 30.70
N ALA A 1010 -4.07 9.75 31.90
CA ALA A 1010 -3.79 8.34 32.20
C ALA A 1010 -5.07 7.51 32.41
N ARG A 1011 -6.21 8.15 32.70
CA ARG A 1011 -7.46 7.47 32.99
C ARG A 1011 -8.30 7.30 31.73
N LYS A 1012 -8.63 6.07 31.40
CA LYS A 1012 -9.61 5.73 30.37
C LYS A 1012 -11.04 5.76 30.95
N VAL A 1013 -12.01 5.98 30.07
CA VAL A 1013 -13.44 6.03 30.41
C VAL A 1013 -14.24 5.14 29.48
N GLU A 1014 -15.30 4.55 30.01
CA GLU A 1014 -16.20 3.69 29.26
C GLU A 1014 -17.32 4.52 28.65
N PHE A 1015 -17.79 4.13 27.47
CA PHE A 1015 -18.90 4.75 26.76
C PHE A 1015 -20.08 3.78 26.63
N TYR A 1016 -21.29 4.35 26.58
CA TYR A 1016 -22.51 3.64 26.20
C TYR A 1016 -23.27 4.39 25.10
N PRO A 1017 -23.98 3.67 24.20
CA PRO A 1017 -24.71 4.29 23.10
C PRO A 1017 -26.10 4.79 23.50
N ILE A 1018 -26.51 5.88 22.86
CA ILE A 1018 -27.85 6.48 22.89
C ILE A 1018 -28.26 6.75 21.45
N PHE A 1019 -29.51 6.41 21.10
CA PHE A 1019 -30.13 6.84 19.85
C PHE A 1019 -31.56 7.29 20.09
N ASN A 1020 -31.92 8.44 19.53
CA ASN A 1020 -33.16 9.12 19.85
C ASN A 1020 -33.68 9.95 18.69
N VAL A 1021 -34.94 10.37 18.80
CA VAL A 1021 -35.52 11.47 18.03
C VAL A 1021 -36.08 12.49 19.01
N ALA A 1022 -35.33 13.55 19.26
CA ALA A 1022 -35.77 14.69 20.05
C ALA A 1022 -36.73 15.58 19.26
N VAL A 1023 -37.42 16.50 19.95
CA VAL A 1023 -38.24 17.54 19.31
C VAL A 1023 -37.83 18.90 19.85
N LYS A 1024 -37.48 19.82 18.95
CA LYS A 1024 -37.14 21.21 19.30
C LYS A 1024 -37.84 22.21 18.39
N THR A 1025 -38.99 22.69 18.84
CA THR A 1025 -39.78 23.68 18.10
C THR A 1025 -39.54 25.11 18.62
N PRO A 1026 -39.76 26.15 17.79
CA PRO A 1026 -39.85 27.53 18.27
C PRO A 1026 -41.16 27.77 19.02
N SER A 1027 -41.20 28.84 19.82
CA SER A 1027 -42.43 29.24 20.52
C SER A 1027 -43.57 29.49 19.52
N GLY A 1028 -44.78 29.01 19.84
CA GLY A 1028 -45.97 29.17 19.01
C GLY A 1028 -46.09 28.20 17.82
N TYR A 1029 -45.12 27.31 17.61
CA TYR A 1029 -45.29 26.18 16.70
C TYR A 1029 -46.33 25.21 17.30
N THR A 1030 -47.24 24.66 16.49
CA THR A 1030 -48.34 23.79 17.00
C THR A 1030 -48.06 22.31 16.69
N PRO A 1031 -48.66 21.36 17.43
CA PRO A 1031 -48.61 19.93 17.12
C PRO A 1031 -49.10 19.59 15.71
N GLU A 1032 -50.18 20.21 15.26
CA GLU A 1032 -50.74 19.99 13.93
C GLU A 1032 -49.74 20.41 12.87
N ARG A 1033 -49.16 21.60 13.04
CA ARG A 1033 -48.13 22.12 12.14
C ARG A 1033 -46.91 21.19 12.12
N TYR A 1034 -46.44 20.72 13.27
CA TYR A 1034 -45.34 19.75 13.33
C TYR A 1034 -45.61 18.47 12.55
N ASN A 1035 -46.86 18.02 12.51
CA ASN A 1035 -47.25 16.83 11.76
C ASN A 1035 -47.45 17.08 10.25
N THR A 1036 -47.56 18.35 9.79
CA THR A 1036 -47.95 18.67 8.40
C THR A 1036 -47.05 19.67 7.63
N ASP A 1037 -46.15 20.42 8.28
CA ASP A 1037 -45.52 21.66 7.76
C ASP A 1037 -44.30 21.48 6.85
N ASP A 1038 -43.96 20.27 6.43
CA ASP A 1038 -42.89 20.10 5.44
C ASP A 1038 -43.37 20.24 3.98
N GLY A 1039 -44.69 20.30 3.75
CA GLY A 1039 -45.29 20.35 2.42
C GLY A 1039 -44.90 19.17 1.52
N ARG A 1040 -44.31 18.10 2.07
CA ARG A 1040 -43.69 16.96 1.37
C ARG A 1040 -43.97 15.60 2.01
N GLY A 1041 -44.62 15.52 3.18
CA GLY A 1041 -45.05 14.27 3.82
C GLY A 1041 -43.91 13.43 4.41
N ARG A 1042 -42.85 14.06 4.91
CA ARG A 1042 -41.65 13.39 5.44
C ARG A 1042 -41.88 12.92 6.87
N THR A 1043 -41.27 11.78 7.18
CA THR A 1043 -41.50 11.09 8.46
C THR A 1043 -40.72 11.72 9.62
N GLY A 1044 -41.31 11.65 10.82
CA GLY A 1044 -40.63 11.91 12.10
C GLY A 1044 -40.02 10.64 12.71
N ASP A 1045 -40.03 9.55 11.96
CA ASP A 1045 -39.61 8.23 12.42
C ASP A 1045 -38.14 7.99 12.12
N MET A 1046 -37.39 7.60 13.14
CA MET A 1046 -36.10 6.94 12.96
C MET A 1046 -36.33 5.44 12.95
N LEU A 1047 -35.87 4.78 11.89
CA LEU A 1047 -35.98 3.33 11.71
C LEU A 1047 -34.60 2.73 11.85
N VAL A 1048 -34.39 1.94 12.90
CA VAL A 1048 -33.08 1.37 13.26
C VAL A 1048 -33.10 -0.14 13.02
N ARG A 1049 -32.25 -0.61 12.12
CA ARG A 1049 -32.09 -2.04 11.79
C ARG A 1049 -31.06 -2.74 12.67
N ASP A 1050 -29.99 -2.03 12.99
CA ASP A 1050 -28.88 -2.60 13.72
C ASP A 1050 -28.21 -1.57 14.62
N VAL A 1051 -27.77 -2.01 15.80
CA VAL A 1051 -26.86 -1.30 16.69
C VAL A 1051 -25.79 -2.30 17.10
N ALA A 1052 -24.53 -2.00 16.79
CA ALA A 1052 -23.43 -2.94 16.97
C ALA A 1052 -22.24 -2.29 17.68
N TYR A 1053 -21.60 -3.08 18.55
CA TYR A 1053 -20.35 -2.73 19.21
C TYR A 1053 -19.28 -3.80 18.93
N TYR A 1054 -18.12 -3.34 18.48
CA TYR A 1054 -16.96 -4.16 18.14
C TYR A 1054 -15.78 -3.69 19.00
N PRO A 1055 -15.45 -4.35 20.12
CA PRO A 1055 -14.39 -3.91 21.03
C PRO A 1055 -12.99 -4.01 20.41
N THR A 1056 -12.78 -4.93 19.46
CA THR A 1056 -11.48 -5.21 18.86
C THR A 1056 -11.61 -5.68 17.41
N GLY A 1057 -10.48 -5.70 16.68
CA GLY A 1057 -10.37 -6.32 15.36
C GLY A 1057 -10.85 -5.47 14.18
N ALA A 1058 -11.28 -4.22 14.42
CA ALA A 1058 -11.54 -3.26 13.35
C ALA A 1058 -10.23 -2.91 12.62
N GLN A 1059 -10.30 -2.84 11.29
CA GLN A 1059 -9.18 -2.48 10.42
C GLN A 1059 -9.55 -1.28 9.54
N PHE A 1060 -8.53 -0.63 8.98
CA PHE A 1060 -8.69 0.48 8.04
C PHE A 1060 -7.89 0.20 6.77
N THR A 1061 -8.49 0.46 5.61
CA THR A 1061 -7.79 0.46 4.31
C THR A 1061 -7.66 1.85 3.73
#